data_AF-A0A3B8LBX2-F1
#
_entry.id   AF-A0A3B8LBX2-F1
#
_cell.length_a   1.000
_cell.length_b   1.000
_cell.length_c   1.000
_cell.angle_alpha   90.00
_cell.angle_beta   90.00
_cell.angle_gamma   90.00
#
_symmetry.space_group_name_H-M   'P 1'
#
loop_
_entity.id
_entity.type
_entity.pdbx_description
1 polymer ?
#
loop_
_entity_poly.entity_id
_entity_poly.type
_entity_poly.pdbx_seq_one_letter_code
_entity_poly.pdbx_strand_id
1 'polypeptide(L)'
;MCGIVGLLNASSTQTDAKNLRSAAIEAATQIHKSTPETGTETLSAQLAPIAAWTDPLPGFHTTFRLGTDSAFAKDLDEVIHALEHLSSVVAEGQEQANGFRALEQWNELGVTCQDLHWRLKNDIQEGFNTLKAFFSTPWKDSQRDILRAYWDIEYILRNLQRLEIRGRDSGGISVLVRFPSVETYDSYISNISQSDHAPEWTQRTSIEGLLSGSICGPDTEQGNERSLSFVYKVASEIGSIGQNIREIRQKIQEDRILRLALEQPGIRINALSHTRWASNGIINIQNAHPQGDDNASMTAGKTRLFAVLNGDIDNYPELLAAYTRRTGEKLHQDVTTDAKIIPILIEERYRSVGDLREAFRQVLREFTGSFAIALHHLDHPDLCWLGIGGSGQSLYVGIHDHALYYASELYGVVEGTSKFVKLDGEKEREAGNPESRGQMLELSRQTIGSDTPFLAWGFDGTPLTEEHLPVKTAQITTRDINIAGFPHFFLKEISESIQSVRKTLHGRFFLQEDAQAPFTFNLDESAVPESIIQRLNEGKFRHIYCIGQGTAAVAAIGVAHSLRMYLGSSMDIRATKATELSGPMLNPSMEDVLVIAVSQSGTTTDTNRTVDLVRQREGKVLAILNRRNSDLAFKADGVIFTSDGRDVEMSVASTKAFYSQVTAGALLALYLAHSSGQVDSSTVLDALRELTALPEKMETVLAQRDRVEAVAKEYALKKRYWAVVGSGANQIAAHEIRIKLSELCYKSMSCDFIEDKKHIDLSAEPLMLISAAGLDEANLSDSVKEVAIFKAHSSIPIVITDRGADRFEPYASAVFAVPP
;
A
#
# COMPACT_ATOMS: atom_id res chain seq x y z
N MET A 1 -8.58 -1.07 -0.28
CA MET A 1 -8.68 -1.34 1.16
C MET A 1 -9.70 -0.38 1.70
N CYS A 2 -10.18 -0.57 2.93
CA CYS A 2 -10.84 0.57 3.59
C CYS A 2 -9.77 1.66 3.81
N GLY A 3 -10.08 2.90 3.50
CA GLY A 3 -9.13 4.01 3.59
C GLY A 3 -9.73 5.18 4.34
N ILE A 4 -9.15 5.60 5.46
CA ILE A 4 -9.47 6.87 6.14
C ILE A 4 -8.45 7.90 5.65
N VAL A 5 -8.90 9.11 5.30
CA VAL A 5 -8.03 10.25 5.00
C VAL A 5 -8.66 11.56 5.50
N GLY A 6 -7.86 12.41 6.13
CA GLY A 6 -8.22 13.80 6.39
C GLY A 6 -7.01 14.65 6.79
N LEU A 7 -7.26 15.95 6.98
CA LEU A 7 -6.22 16.90 7.39
C LEU A 7 -6.79 18.06 8.19
N LEU A 8 -5.94 18.65 9.03
CA LEU A 8 -6.15 19.96 9.66
C LEU A 8 -5.01 20.89 9.24
N ASN A 9 -5.36 22.02 8.63
CA ASN A 9 -4.41 23.03 8.16
C ASN A 9 -4.32 24.21 9.14
N ALA A 10 -3.13 24.78 9.29
CA ALA A 10 -2.87 25.94 10.14
C ALA A 10 -3.57 27.20 9.62
N SER A 11 -3.81 28.14 10.53
CA SER A 11 -4.38 29.45 10.20
C SER A 11 -3.36 30.46 9.65
N SER A 12 -2.07 30.26 9.94
CA SER A 12 -1.02 31.22 9.64
C SER A 12 -0.47 31.07 8.21
N THR A 13 0.08 32.16 7.71
CA THR A 13 0.71 32.23 6.39
C THR A 13 2.21 32.04 6.57
N GLN A 14 2.77 31.01 5.94
CA GLN A 14 4.22 30.76 5.93
C GLN A 14 4.99 31.95 5.30
N THR A 15 6.19 32.17 5.81
CA THR A 15 7.28 32.87 5.10
C THR A 15 8.26 31.81 4.64
N ASP A 16 8.49 31.71 3.33
CA ASP A 16 9.63 30.98 2.78
C ASP A 16 10.91 31.41 3.49
N ALA A 17 11.72 30.46 3.95
CA ALA A 17 13.09 30.77 4.30
C ALA A 17 13.82 31.14 3.00
N LYS A 18 13.84 32.43 2.63
CA LYS A 18 14.43 32.95 1.39
C LYS A 18 15.82 32.37 1.10
N ASN A 19 16.58 32.03 2.15
CA ASN A 19 17.89 31.42 2.07
C ASN A 19 17.86 30.01 1.44
N LEU A 20 16.86 29.18 1.73
CA LEU A 20 16.74 27.83 1.17
C LEU A 20 16.48 27.85 -0.34
N ARG A 21 15.57 28.72 -0.79
CA ARG A 21 15.27 28.89 -2.23
C ARG A 21 16.51 29.27 -3.02
N SER A 22 17.24 30.30 -2.58
CA SER A 22 18.45 30.74 -3.28
C SER A 22 19.52 29.65 -3.33
N ALA A 23 19.71 28.90 -2.24
CA ALA A 23 20.67 27.79 -2.19
C ALA A 23 20.29 26.64 -3.13
N ALA A 24 18.99 26.31 -3.25
CA ALA A 24 18.52 25.28 -4.17
C ALA A 24 18.71 25.67 -5.64
N ILE A 25 18.53 26.95 -5.99
CA ILE A 25 18.76 27.44 -7.36
C ILE A 25 20.24 27.42 -7.71
N GLU A 26 21.11 27.80 -6.78
CA GLU A 26 22.56 27.70 -6.95
C GLU A 26 22.99 26.24 -7.15
N ALA A 27 22.47 25.33 -6.33
CA ALA A 27 22.68 23.89 -6.47
C ALA A 27 22.20 23.35 -7.82
N ALA A 28 21.00 23.74 -8.28
CA ALA A 28 20.48 23.34 -9.58
C ALA A 28 21.39 23.81 -10.73
N THR A 29 21.94 25.02 -10.63
CA THR A 29 22.90 25.55 -11.62
C THR A 29 24.21 24.74 -11.64
N GLN A 30 24.66 24.23 -10.49
CA GLN A 30 25.84 23.35 -10.40
C GLN A 30 25.53 21.98 -11.00
N ILE A 31 24.38 21.40 -10.66
CA ILE A 31 23.94 20.09 -11.16
C ILE A 31 23.85 20.06 -12.69
N HIS A 32 23.40 21.14 -13.33
CA HIS A 32 23.36 21.24 -14.79
C HIS A 32 24.73 21.11 -15.47
N LYS A 33 25.83 21.29 -14.74
CA LYS A 33 27.20 21.17 -15.25
C LYS A 33 27.85 19.84 -14.85
N SER A 34 27.16 19.03 -14.08
CA SER A 34 27.68 17.78 -13.55
C SER A 34 27.66 16.67 -14.60
N THR A 35 28.65 15.79 -14.46
CA THR A 35 28.88 14.58 -15.26
C THR A 35 29.18 13.40 -14.32
N PRO A 36 29.24 12.14 -14.79
CA PRO A 36 29.58 10.99 -13.94
C PRO A 36 30.89 11.15 -13.16
N GLU A 37 31.89 11.84 -13.74
CA GLU A 37 33.20 12.10 -13.11
C GLU A 37 33.12 13.05 -11.91
N THR A 38 32.00 13.74 -11.71
CA THR A 38 31.76 14.59 -10.52
C THR A 38 31.72 13.77 -9.23
N GLY A 39 31.36 12.48 -9.33
CA GLY A 39 31.33 11.53 -8.23
C GLY A 39 30.09 11.65 -7.33
N THR A 40 29.65 10.52 -6.77
CA THR A 40 28.43 10.40 -5.96
C THR A 40 28.42 11.31 -4.73
N GLU A 41 29.55 11.50 -4.06
CA GLU A 41 29.67 12.33 -2.86
C GLU A 41 29.39 13.81 -3.17
N THR A 42 30.04 14.36 -4.20
CA THR A 42 29.82 15.75 -4.65
C THR A 42 28.39 15.96 -5.12
N LEU A 43 27.84 15.02 -5.91
CA LEU A 43 26.47 15.11 -6.40
C LEU A 43 25.45 15.04 -5.25
N SER A 44 25.69 14.19 -4.24
CA SER A 44 24.85 14.12 -3.05
C SER A 44 24.89 15.43 -2.26
N ALA A 45 26.07 16.05 -2.14
CA ALA A 45 26.22 17.36 -1.50
C ALA A 45 25.50 18.48 -2.28
N GLN A 46 25.54 18.44 -3.62
CA GLN A 46 24.78 19.35 -4.48
C GLN A 46 23.26 19.13 -4.40
N LEU A 47 22.82 17.89 -4.16
CA LEU A 47 21.40 17.56 -4.04
C LEU A 47 20.81 17.99 -2.69
N ALA A 48 21.62 18.07 -1.63
CA ALA A 48 21.17 18.37 -0.27
C ALA A 48 20.45 19.73 -0.13
N PRO A 49 20.91 20.85 -0.73
CA PRO A 49 20.15 22.11 -0.74
C PRO A 49 18.78 22.01 -1.42
N ILE A 50 18.68 21.25 -2.52
CA ILE A 50 17.40 21.02 -3.20
C ILE A 50 16.47 20.21 -2.29
N ALA A 51 16.97 19.17 -1.64
CA ALA A 51 16.19 18.40 -0.67
C ALA A 51 15.68 19.26 0.49
N ALA A 52 16.55 20.11 1.06
CA ALA A 52 16.21 21.03 2.14
C ALA A 52 15.17 22.09 1.73
N TRP A 53 15.22 22.57 0.48
CA TRP A 53 14.20 23.48 -0.04
C TRP A 53 12.89 22.77 -0.35
N THR A 54 12.94 21.53 -0.83
CA THR A 54 11.76 20.72 -1.21
C THR A 54 10.94 20.28 0.00
N ASP A 55 11.59 19.96 1.13
CA ASP A 55 10.92 19.39 2.29
C ASP A 55 9.77 20.24 2.87
N PRO A 56 9.90 21.57 3.05
CA PRO A 56 8.81 22.40 3.56
C PRO A 56 7.76 22.80 2.51
N LEU A 57 7.91 22.41 1.24
CA LEU A 57 7.03 22.84 0.16
C LEU A 57 5.62 22.24 0.18
N PRO A 58 5.37 20.98 0.61
CA PRO A 58 4.01 20.46 0.59
C PRO A 58 3.05 21.31 1.42
N GLY A 59 2.00 21.77 0.77
CA GLY A 59 0.99 22.60 1.43
C GLY A 59 0.33 23.59 0.49
N PHE A 60 -0.75 24.18 0.99
CA PHE A 60 -1.49 25.22 0.29
C PHE A 60 -0.64 26.44 -0.03
N HIS A 61 0.28 26.85 0.86
CA HIS A 61 1.07 28.07 0.67
C HIS A 61 1.89 28.06 -0.63
N THR A 62 2.62 26.97 -0.88
CA THR A 62 3.38 26.76 -2.13
C THR A 62 2.47 26.80 -3.34
N THR A 63 1.33 26.13 -3.26
CA THR A 63 0.34 26.12 -4.35
C THR A 63 -0.17 27.54 -4.64
N PHE A 64 -0.53 28.30 -3.61
CA PHE A 64 -0.95 29.69 -3.73
C PHE A 64 0.14 30.59 -4.33
N ARG A 65 1.40 30.35 -3.98
CA ARG A 65 2.54 31.07 -4.54
C ARG A 65 2.81 30.75 -5.99
N LEU A 66 2.66 29.49 -6.43
CA LEU A 66 2.72 29.15 -7.85
C LEU A 66 1.68 29.92 -8.68
N GLY A 67 0.52 30.23 -8.09
CA GLY A 67 -0.53 31.01 -8.73
C GLY A 67 -0.36 32.54 -8.66
N THR A 68 0.58 33.05 -7.86
CA THR A 68 0.73 34.50 -7.56
C THR A 68 2.12 35.06 -7.83
N ASP A 69 3.18 34.25 -7.78
CA ASP A 69 4.58 34.62 -7.98
C ASP A 69 5.17 33.85 -9.17
N SER A 70 5.25 34.50 -10.34
CA SER A 70 5.82 33.91 -11.55
C SER A 70 7.31 33.59 -11.43
N ALA A 71 8.06 34.30 -10.58
CA ALA A 71 9.47 34.02 -10.39
C ALA A 71 9.65 32.73 -9.58
N PHE A 72 8.80 32.50 -8.56
CA PHE A 72 8.80 31.24 -7.82
C PHE A 72 8.47 30.04 -8.72
N ALA A 73 7.47 30.18 -9.59
CA ALA A 73 7.14 29.14 -10.56
C ALA A 73 8.32 28.82 -11.50
N LYS A 74 9.01 29.85 -12.00
CA LYS A 74 10.19 29.67 -12.85
C LYS A 74 11.33 28.95 -12.12
N ASP A 75 11.64 29.34 -10.88
CA ASP A 75 12.72 28.72 -10.11
C ASP A 75 12.41 27.25 -9.79
N LEU A 76 11.15 26.91 -9.50
CA LEU A 76 10.72 25.53 -9.33
C LEU A 76 10.95 24.71 -10.62
N ASP A 77 10.55 25.25 -11.77
CA ASP A 77 10.79 24.60 -13.06
C ASP A 77 12.31 24.42 -13.31
N GLU A 78 13.15 25.43 -13.03
CA GLU A 78 14.61 25.32 -13.17
C GLU A 78 15.20 24.17 -12.32
N VAL A 79 14.74 24.00 -11.07
CA VAL A 79 15.17 22.89 -10.21
C VAL A 79 14.69 21.53 -10.74
N ILE A 80 13.46 21.45 -11.27
CA ILE A 80 12.93 20.22 -11.88
C ILE A 80 13.82 19.80 -13.07
N HIS A 81 14.18 20.73 -13.95
CA HIS A 81 15.05 20.44 -15.10
C HIS A 81 16.46 19.99 -14.66
N ALA A 82 17.00 20.55 -13.57
CA ALA A 82 18.28 20.10 -13.02
C ALA A 82 18.23 18.64 -12.52
N LEU A 83 17.12 18.25 -11.87
CA LEU A 83 16.93 16.86 -11.42
C LEU A 83 16.74 15.88 -12.60
N GLU A 84 16.11 16.31 -13.69
CA GLU A 84 16.01 15.52 -14.93
C GLU A 84 17.39 15.28 -15.56
N HIS A 85 18.24 16.32 -15.60
CA HIS A 85 19.64 16.19 -16.02
C HIS A 85 20.42 15.23 -15.11
N LEU A 86 20.31 15.41 -13.78
CA LEU A 86 20.99 14.56 -12.80
C LEU A 86 20.58 13.09 -12.93
N SER A 87 19.31 12.81 -13.23
CA SER A 87 18.84 11.44 -13.45
C SER A 87 19.58 10.74 -14.60
N SER A 88 19.94 11.49 -15.65
CA SER A 88 20.73 10.96 -16.78
C SER A 88 22.19 10.72 -16.36
N VAL A 89 22.78 11.65 -15.62
CA VAL A 89 24.14 11.51 -15.05
C VAL A 89 24.24 10.30 -14.11
N VAL A 90 23.22 10.06 -13.29
CA VAL A 90 23.17 8.90 -12.40
C VAL A 90 23.11 7.60 -13.19
N ALA A 91 22.30 7.53 -14.25
CA ALA A 91 22.20 6.33 -15.07
C ALA A 91 23.58 5.97 -15.69
N GLU A 92 24.27 6.96 -16.26
CA GLU A 92 25.64 6.76 -16.77
C GLU A 92 26.62 6.36 -15.66
N GLY A 93 26.52 6.97 -14.48
CA GLY A 93 27.35 6.63 -13.32
C GLY A 93 27.13 5.20 -12.79
N GLN A 94 25.90 4.69 -12.83
CA GLN A 94 25.57 3.31 -12.46
C GLN A 94 26.21 2.31 -13.42
N GLU A 95 26.20 2.60 -14.73
CA GLU A 95 26.84 1.74 -15.74
C GLU A 95 28.36 1.69 -15.59
N GLN A 96 28.97 2.81 -15.18
CA GLN A 96 30.42 2.94 -15.01
C GLN A 96 30.91 2.50 -13.62
N ALA A 97 30.01 2.17 -12.69
CA ALA A 97 30.35 1.88 -11.30
C ALA A 97 31.19 0.60 -11.17
N ASN A 98 32.39 0.72 -10.60
CA ASN A 98 33.29 -0.42 -10.38
C ASN A 98 33.17 -0.94 -8.94
N GLY A 99 32.43 -2.04 -8.76
CA GLY A 99 32.23 -2.75 -7.49
C GLY A 99 30.96 -2.35 -6.72
N PHE A 100 30.56 -3.19 -5.75
CA PHE A 100 29.29 -3.05 -5.02
C PHE A 100 29.05 -1.68 -4.40
N ARG A 101 30.04 -1.20 -3.64
CA ARG A 101 29.88 -0.01 -2.82
C ARG A 101 29.67 1.24 -3.68
N ALA A 102 30.41 1.35 -4.78
CA ALA A 102 30.24 2.44 -5.73
C ALA A 102 28.86 2.39 -6.37
N LEU A 103 28.40 1.19 -6.76
CA LEU A 103 27.09 1.02 -7.37
C LEU A 103 25.94 1.33 -6.39
N GLU A 104 26.02 0.87 -5.14
CA GLU A 104 25.01 1.21 -4.11
C GLU A 104 24.95 2.72 -3.85
N GLN A 105 26.10 3.43 -3.84
CA GLN A 105 26.11 4.88 -3.71
C GLN A 105 25.40 5.58 -4.88
N TRP A 106 25.59 5.10 -6.11
CA TRP A 106 24.86 5.61 -7.27
C TRP A 106 23.37 5.29 -7.20
N ASN A 107 23.01 4.09 -6.74
CA ASN A 107 21.61 3.68 -6.54
C ASN A 107 20.91 4.58 -5.50
N GLU A 108 21.54 4.85 -4.36
CA GLU A 108 21.01 5.73 -3.31
C GLU A 108 20.82 7.16 -3.83
N LEU A 109 21.80 7.69 -4.58
CA LEU A 109 21.70 9.00 -5.22
C LEU A 109 20.55 9.04 -6.23
N GLY A 110 20.41 8.01 -7.06
CA GLY A 110 19.34 7.90 -8.06
C GLY A 110 17.95 7.86 -7.43
N VAL A 111 17.77 7.08 -6.36
CA VAL A 111 16.51 7.03 -5.62
C VAL A 111 16.15 8.40 -5.06
N THR A 112 17.12 9.10 -4.45
CA THR A 112 16.92 10.43 -3.89
C THR A 112 16.56 11.46 -4.97
N CYS A 113 17.28 11.46 -6.09
CA CYS A 113 17.03 12.35 -7.22
C CYS A 113 15.63 12.15 -7.79
N GLN A 114 15.23 10.89 -8.03
CA GLN A 114 13.92 10.55 -8.57
C GLN A 114 12.78 10.90 -7.61
N ASP A 115 12.97 10.74 -6.30
CA ASP A 115 11.97 11.14 -5.30
C ASP A 115 11.77 12.65 -5.25
N LEU A 116 12.85 13.44 -5.28
CA LEU A 116 12.78 14.89 -5.30
C LEU A 116 12.09 15.38 -6.58
N HIS A 117 12.50 14.84 -7.73
CA HIS A 117 11.89 15.17 -9.01
C HIS A 117 10.39 14.86 -8.98
N TRP A 118 10.03 13.67 -8.47
CA TRP A 118 8.65 13.26 -8.36
C TRP A 118 7.82 14.17 -7.46
N ARG A 119 8.33 14.53 -6.27
CA ARG A 119 7.63 15.39 -5.31
C ARG A 119 7.37 16.78 -5.88
N LEU A 120 8.36 17.37 -6.57
CA LEU A 120 8.19 18.69 -7.20
C LEU A 120 7.22 18.65 -8.38
N LYS A 121 7.35 17.65 -9.26
CA LYS A 121 6.58 17.56 -10.52
C LYS A 121 5.15 17.01 -10.33
N ASN A 122 5.01 15.89 -9.63
CA ASN A 122 3.73 15.16 -9.54
C ASN A 122 2.93 15.50 -8.29
N ASP A 123 3.56 15.79 -7.15
CA ASP A 123 2.80 16.13 -5.95
C ASP A 123 2.45 17.64 -5.91
N ILE A 124 3.46 18.50 -6.15
CA ILE A 124 3.32 19.96 -6.06
C ILE A 124 2.76 20.58 -7.35
N GLN A 125 3.44 20.39 -8.48
CA GLN A 125 3.05 21.07 -9.74
C GLN A 125 1.74 20.53 -10.31
N GLU A 126 1.48 19.22 -10.26
CA GLU A 126 0.19 18.64 -10.67
C GLU A 126 -0.96 19.07 -9.74
N GLY A 127 -0.70 19.14 -8.42
CA GLY A 127 -1.67 19.68 -7.44
C GLY A 127 -2.05 21.13 -7.75
N PHE A 128 -1.07 21.96 -8.10
CA PHE A 128 -1.30 23.32 -8.58
C PHE A 128 -2.11 23.35 -9.88
N ASN A 129 -1.74 22.53 -10.87
CA ASN A 129 -2.44 22.47 -12.16
C ASN A 129 -3.91 22.06 -12.00
N THR A 130 -4.20 21.18 -11.05
CA THR A 130 -5.58 20.78 -10.71
C THR A 130 -6.41 21.98 -10.27
N LEU A 131 -5.92 22.82 -9.36
CA LEU A 131 -6.64 24.04 -8.94
C LEU A 131 -6.69 25.10 -10.03
N LYS A 132 -5.62 25.24 -10.82
CA LYS A 132 -5.55 26.17 -11.95
C LYS A 132 -6.62 25.89 -13.01
N ALA A 133 -7.06 24.64 -13.14
CA ALA A 133 -8.17 24.27 -14.02
C ALA A 133 -9.51 24.89 -13.59
N PHE A 134 -9.70 25.17 -12.30
CA PHE A 134 -10.92 25.80 -11.76
C PHE A 134 -10.78 27.31 -11.55
N PHE A 135 -9.57 27.77 -11.24
CA PHE A 135 -9.30 29.17 -10.90
C PHE A 135 -8.19 29.72 -11.80
N SER A 136 -8.55 30.64 -12.70
CA SER A 136 -7.56 31.28 -13.58
C SER A 136 -6.55 32.12 -12.79
N THR A 137 -5.28 32.01 -13.18
CA THR A 137 -4.16 32.78 -12.62
C THR A 137 -4.00 34.14 -13.35
N PRO A 138 -3.44 35.19 -12.71
CA PRO A 138 -2.89 35.19 -11.35
C PRO A 138 -3.99 35.22 -10.29
N TRP A 139 -3.80 34.47 -9.21
CA TRP A 139 -4.72 34.46 -8.07
C TRP A 139 -4.59 35.75 -7.24
N LYS A 140 -5.64 36.08 -6.48
CA LYS A 140 -5.67 37.25 -5.59
C LYS A 140 -5.77 36.80 -4.13
N ASP A 141 -5.28 37.62 -3.21
CA ASP A 141 -5.44 37.36 -1.76
C ASP A 141 -6.91 37.23 -1.34
N SER A 142 -7.84 37.91 -2.02
CA SER A 142 -9.28 37.76 -1.78
C SER A 142 -9.82 36.35 -2.12
N GLN A 143 -9.09 35.55 -2.89
CA GLN A 143 -9.46 34.17 -3.26
C GLN A 143 -8.78 33.14 -2.36
N ARG A 144 -7.99 33.56 -1.37
CA ARG A 144 -7.12 32.67 -0.60
C ARG A 144 -7.89 31.61 0.18
N ASP A 145 -8.99 31.98 0.84
CA ASP A 145 -9.76 31.05 1.66
C ASP A 145 -10.47 29.98 0.82
N ILE A 146 -11.11 30.37 -0.29
CA ILE A 146 -11.74 29.42 -1.22
C ILE A 146 -10.70 28.51 -1.88
N LEU A 147 -9.56 29.06 -2.32
CA LEU A 147 -8.47 28.25 -2.89
C LEU A 147 -7.91 27.27 -1.87
N ARG A 148 -7.78 27.67 -0.59
CA ARG A 148 -7.35 26.77 0.50
C ARG A 148 -8.36 25.66 0.72
N ALA A 149 -9.65 25.97 0.76
CA ALA A 149 -10.69 24.96 0.95
C ALA A 149 -10.70 23.93 -0.17
N TYR A 150 -10.62 24.36 -1.44
CA TYR A 150 -10.51 23.43 -2.57
C TYR A 150 -9.20 22.65 -2.56
N TRP A 151 -8.08 23.27 -2.15
CA TRP A 151 -6.81 22.57 -1.98
C TRP A 151 -6.91 21.46 -0.93
N ASP A 152 -7.49 21.75 0.24
CA ASP A 152 -7.68 20.79 1.34
C ASP A 152 -8.57 19.62 0.86
N ILE A 153 -9.67 19.91 0.14
CA ILE A 153 -10.55 18.88 -0.45
C ILE A 153 -9.79 18.03 -1.48
N GLU A 154 -9.09 18.64 -2.44
CA GLU A 154 -8.37 17.89 -3.48
C GLU A 154 -7.19 17.09 -2.92
N TYR A 155 -6.51 17.57 -1.88
CA TYR A 155 -5.52 16.78 -1.15
C TYR A 155 -6.15 15.51 -0.59
N ILE A 156 -7.29 15.64 0.11
CA ILE A 156 -7.99 14.51 0.70
C ILE A 156 -8.45 13.53 -0.39
N LEU A 157 -9.06 14.02 -1.46
CA LEU A 157 -9.54 13.17 -2.56
C LEU A 157 -8.38 12.45 -3.27
N ARG A 158 -7.26 13.13 -3.57
CA ARG A 158 -6.08 12.50 -4.19
C ARG A 158 -5.52 11.39 -3.29
N ASN A 159 -5.37 11.65 -2.00
CA ASN A 159 -4.85 10.64 -1.06
C ASN A 159 -5.85 9.50 -0.82
N LEU A 160 -7.15 9.79 -0.79
CA LEU A 160 -8.18 8.77 -0.69
C LEU A 160 -8.20 7.85 -1.93
N GLN A 161 -7.98 8.42 -3.11
CA GLN A 161 -7.83 7.66 -4.36
C GLN A 161 -6.64 6.70 -4.32
N ARG A 162 -5.52 7.11 -3.71
CA ARG A 162 -4.34 6.22 -3.53
C ARG A 162 -4.65 5.02 -2.62
N LEU A 163 -5.61 5.14 -1.70
CA LEU A 163 -6.05 4.03 -0.83
C LEU A 163 -7.11 3.13 -1.50
N GLU A 164 -7.70 3.58 -2.61
CA GLU A 164 -8.70 2.83 -3.39
C GLU A 164 -8.07 1.77 -4.31
N ILE A 165 -7.53 0.70 -3.74
CA ILE A 165 -6.82 -0.33 -4.54
C ILE A 165 -7.70 -1.34 -5.30
N ARG A 166 -9.04 -1.30 -5.15
CA ARG A 166 -9.97 -2.28 -5.77
C ARG A 166 -11.00 -1.67 -6.73
N GLY A 167 -11.31 -0.39 -6.60
CA GLY A 167 -12.23 0.30 -7.52
C GLY A 167 -13.71 -0.06 -7.42
N ARG A 168 -14.12 -0.81 -6.40
CA ARG A 168 -15.51 -1.21 -6.15
C ARG A 168 -15.87 -0.93 -4.70
N ASP A 169 -17.15 -1.09 -4.37
CA ASP A 169 -17.79 -0.91 -3.06
C ASP A 169 -18.34 0.50 -2.83
N SER A 170 -17.75 1.32 -1.96
CA SER A 170 -18.32 2.63 -1.65
C SER A 170 -17.26 3.61 -1.15
N GLY A 171 -17.59 4.89 -1.24
CA GLY A 171 -16.74 5.96 -0.71
C GLY A 171 -17.55 7.20 -0.38
N GLY A 172 -16.98 8.06 0.45
CA GLY A 172 -17.63 9.32 0.78
C GLY A 172 -16.73 10.29 1.53
N ILE A 173 -17.22 11.51 1.63
CA ILE A 173 -16.58 12.64 2.30
C ILE A 173 -17.64 13.53 2.94
N SER A 174 -17.35 13.98 4.15
CA SER A 174 -18.08 15.02 4.88
C SER A 174 -17.19 16.26 4.90
N VAL A 175 -17.63 17.35 4.28
CA VAL A 175 -16.91 18.63 4.26
C VAL A 175 -17.59 19.57 5.25
N LEU A 176 -17.01 19.69 6.44
CA LEU A 176 -17.45 20.63 7.47
C LEU A 176 -16.90 22.02 7.15
N VAL A 177 -17.77 23.01 7.01
CA VAL A 177 -17.44 24.43 6.82
C VAL A 177 -17.72 25.20 8.11
N ARG A 178 -16.69 25.81 8.67
CA ARG A 178 -16.75 26.72 9.82
C ARG A 178 -16.87 28.15 9.34
N PHE A 179 -17.88 28.86 9.82
CA PHE A 179 -18.06 30.29 9.59
C PHE A 179 -17.33 31.09 10.68
N PRO A 180 -16.72 32.24 10.34
CA PRO A 180 -15.91 33.00 11.29
C PRO A 180 -16.74 33.73 12.36
N SER A 181 -18.03 33.94 12.11
CA SER A 181 -18.95 34.61 13.03
C SER A 181 -20.40 34.21 12.78
N VAL A 182 -21.25 34.46 13.77
CA VAL A 182 -22.70 34.21 13.68
C VAL A 182 -23.33 35.06 12.58
N GLU A 183 -22.90 36.32 12.43
CA GLU A 183 -23.42 37.23 11.40
C GLU A 183 -23.10 36.74 9.99
N THR A 184 -21.91 36.17 9.79
CA THR A 184 -21.50 35.62 8.49
C THR A 184 -22.34 34.39 8.14
N TYR A 185 -22.60 33.53 9.12
CA TYR A 185 -23.47 32.38 8.98
C TYR A 185 -24.92 32.79 8.69
N ASP A 186 -25.50 33.69 9.48
CA ASP A 186 -26.88 34.13 9.32
C ASP A 186 -27.09 34.83 7.97
N SER A 187 -26.12 35.64 7.54
CA SER A 187 -26.09 36.24 6.21
C SER A 187 -26.10 35.18 5.11
N TYR A 188 -25.24 34.16 5.23
CA TYR A 188 -25.20 33.04 4.28
C TYR A 188 -26.55 32.32 4.20
N ILE A 189 -27.15 31.93 5.33
CA ILE A 189 -28.45 31.24 5.38
C ILE A 189 -29.56 32.12 4.80
N SER A 190 -29.58 33.41 5.12
CA SER A 190 -30.55 34.37 4.58
C SER A 190 -30.41 34.49 3.06
N ASN A 191 -29.19 34.56 2.54
CA ASN A 191 -28.93 34.65 1.11
C ASN A 191 -29.39 33.38 0.38
N ILE A 192 -29.12 32.19 0.92
CA ILE A 192 -29.62 30.93 0.36
C ILE A 192 -31.14 30.92 0.32
N SER A 193 -31.79 31.30 1.42
CA SER A 193 -33.25 31.31 1.56
C SER A 193 -33.95 32.29 0.61
N GLN A 194 -33.26 33.34 0.17
CA GLN A 194 -33.76 34.35 -0.78
C GLN A 194 -33.34 34.09 -2.24
N SER A 195 -32.56 33.04 -2.49
CA SER A 195 -32.04 32.68 -3.81
C SER A 195 -32.84 31.55 -4.45
N ASP A 196 -32.55 31.28 -5.73
CA ASP A 196 -33.11 30.14 -6.47
C ASP A 196 -32.66 28.77 -5.90
N HIS A 197 -31.72 28.75 -4.92
CA HIS A 197 -31.26 27.54 -4.24
C HIS A 197 -32.12 27.13 -3.03
N ALA A 198 -33.09 27.94 -2.61
CA ALA A 198 -33.92 27.64 -1.44
C ALA A 198 -34.63 26.25 -1.50
N PRO A 199 -35.21 25.80 -2.64
CA PRO A 199 -35.82 24.48 -2.72
C PRO A 199 -34.80 23.34 -2.56
N GLU A 200 -33.62 23.49 -3.18
CA GLU A 200 -32.53 22.51 -3.09
C GLU A 200 -32.00 22.43 -1.64
N TRP A 201 -31.82 23.58 -0.98
CA TRP A 201 -31.45 23.65 0.42
C TRP A 201 -32.44 22.88 1.31
N THR A 202 -33.73 23.19 1.22
CA THR A 202 -34.77 22.50 2.02
C THR A 202 -34.78 21.00 1.77
N GLN A 203 -34.64 20.58 0.50
CA GLN A 203 -34.54 19.16 0.17
C GLN A 203 -33.34 18.50 0.86
N ARG A 204 -32.17 19.12 0.79
CA ARG A 204 -30.90 18.57 1.28
C ARG A 204 -30.77 18.55 2.79
N THR A 205 -31.45 19.45 3.51
CA THR A 205 -31.53 19.42 4.98
C THR A 205 -32.61 18.47 5.51
N SER A 206 -33.62 18.15 4.69
CA SER A 206 -34.75 17.29 5.08
C SER A 206 -34.58 15.82 4.68
N ILE A 207 -33.42 15.42 4.16
CA ILE A 207 -33.13 14.02 3.81
C ILE A 207 -33.26 13.16 5.06
N GLU A 208 -34.04 12.07 4.99
CA GLU A 208 -34.11 11.07 6.05
C GLU A 208 -32.83 10.22 6.05
N GLY A 209 -32.13 10.23 7.18
CA GLY A 209 -30.80 9.64 7.31
C GLY A 209 -29.69 10.44 6.63
N LEU A 210 -28.47 9.88 6.61
CA LEU A 210 -27.30 10.53 6.03
C LEU A 210 -26.93 9.99 4.64
N LEU A 211 -27.47 10.60 3.58
CA LEU A 211 -27.23 10.24 2.18
C LEU A 211 -26.29 11.21 1.46
N SER A 212 -25.92 10.86 0.22
CA SER A 212 -25.21 11.76 -0.70
C SER A 212 -26.04 13.02 -0.97
N GLY A 213 -25.43 14.19 -0.89
CA GLY A 213 -26.08 15.49 -1.05
C GLY A 213 -26.62 16.09 0.26
N SER A 214 -26.53 15.40 1.40
CA SER A 214 -27.03 15.92 2.67
C SER A 214 -26.32 17.22 3.09
N ILE A 215 -27.09 18.17 3.62
CA ILE A 215 -26.58 19.36 4.32
C ILE A 215 -26.99 19.24 5.79
N CYS A 216 -25.98 19.23 6.67
CA CYS A 216 -26.17 18.93 8.09
C CYS A 216 -25.81 20.12 8.98
N GLY A 217 -26.46 20.20 10.14
CA GLY A 217 -26.23 21.23 11.14
C GLY A 217 -27.22 22.41 11.25
N PRO A 218 -27.99 22.82 10.21
CA PRO A 218 -28.76 24.06 10.32
C PRO A 218 -29.88 24.02 11.36
N ASP A 219 -30.34 22.82 11.75
CA ASP A 219 -31.42 22.60 12.72
C ASP A 219 -30.88 22.19 14.10
N THR A 220 -29.63 22.54 14.42
CA THR A 220 -28.95 22.10 15.65
C THR A 220 -28.63 23.28 16.56
N GLU A 221 -28.73 23.07 17.87
CA GLU A 221 -28.33 24.08 18.87
C GLU A 221 -26.81 24.14 18.98
N GLN A 222 -26.18 24.92 18.12
CA GLN A 222 -24.72 25.13 18.14
C GLN A 222 -24.35 26.25 19.13
N GLY A 223 -23.13 26.17 19.69
CA GLY A 223 -22.58 27.17 20.61
C GLY A 223 -22.31 28.53 19.95
N ASN A 224 -21.16 29.16 20.23
CA ASN A 224 -20.77 30.37 19.48
C ASN A 224 -20.19 30.04 18.09
N GLU A 225 -19.80 28.79 17.89
CA GLU A 225 -19.34 28.29 16.60
C GLU A 225 -20.55 28.04 15.70
N ARG A 226 -20.41 28.42 14.42
CA ARG A 226 -21.42 28.15 13.39
C ARG A 226 -20.77 27.34 12.28
N SER A 227 -21.26 26.11 12.11
CA SER A 227 -20.72 25.13 11.18
C SER A 227 -21.83 24.41 10.42
N LEU A 228 -21.54 24.06 9.17
CA LEU A 228 -22.36 23.17 8.35
C LEU A 228 -21.51 22.00 7.87
N SER A 229 -22.12 20.86 7.59
CA SER A 229 -21.44 19.80 6.84
C SER A 229 -22.15 19.46 5.54
N PHE A 230 -21.37 19.28 4.48
CA PHE A 230 -21.81 18.85 3.15
C PHE A 230 -21.31 17.43 2.89
N VAL A 231 -22.22 16.49 2.69
CA VAL A 231 -21.89 15.06 2.60
C VAL A 231 -22.05 14.53 1.18
N TYR A 232 -21.02 13.87 0.67
CA TYR A 232 -20.99 13.26 -0.65
C TYR A 232 -20.64 11.80 -0.52
N LYS A 233 -21.49 10.93 -1.06
CA LYS A 233 -21.34 9.47 -1.02
C LYS A 233 -21.58 8.85 -2.39
N VAL A 234 -20.93 7.73 -2.63
CA VAL A 234 -21.09 6.86 -3.81
C VAL A 234 -21.01 5.40 -3.38
N ALA A 235 -21.72 4.54 -4.09
CA ALA A 235 -21.66 3.10 -3.90
C ALA A 235 -21.84 2.40 -5.25
N SER A 236 -20.96 1.45 -5.54
CA SER A 236 -20.98 0.63 -6.74
C SER A 236 -20.48 -0.78 -6.44
N GLU A 237 -21.30 -1.79 -6.68
CA GLU A 237 -20.92 -3.21 -6.51
C GLU A 237 -19.79 -3.61 -7.47
N ILE A 238 -19.74 -3.01 -8.65
CA ILE A 238 -18.75 -3.25 -9.70
C ILE A 238 -18.29 -1.89 -10.23
N GLY A 239 -17.02 -1.56 -10.02
CA GLY A 239 -16.43 -0.31 -10.51
C GLY A 239 -14.99 -0.47 -10.96
N SER A 240 -14.40 0.66 -11.34
CA SER A 240 -12.99 0.78 -11.70
C SER A 240 -12.21 1.60 -10.67
N ILE A 241 -10.91 1.37 -10.56
CA ILE A 241 -10.05 2.12 -9.61
C ILE A 241 -10.16 3.63 -9.86
N GLY A 242 -10.38 4.39 -8.79
CA GLY A 242 -10.57 5.83 -8.81
C GLY A 242 -11.96 6.29 -9.25
N GLN A 243 -12.89 5.38 -9.61
CA GLN A 243 -14.23 5.78 -10.05
C GLN A 243 -15.00 6.48 -8.95
N ASN A 244 -15.01 5.91 -7.75
CA ASN A 244 -15.70 6.50 -6.61
C ASN A 244 -15.23 7.93 -6.35
N ILE A 245 -13.91 8.14 -6.38
CA ILE A 245 -13.33 9.46 -6.12
C ILE A 245 -13.61 10.44 -7.26
N ARG A 246 -13.59 9.99 -8.53
CA ARG A 246 -13.98 10.84 -9.68
C ARG A 246 -15.43 11.33 -9.54
N GLU A 247 -16.34 10.44 -9.17
CA GLU A 247 -17.75 10.79 -8.97
C GLU A 247 -17.97 11.73 -7.77
N ILE A 248 -17.30 11.48 -6.64
CA ILE A 248 -17.33 12.39 -5.47
C ILE A 248 -16.80 13.78 -5.87
N ARG A 249 -15.66 13.82 -6.56
CA ARG A 249 -15.04 15.05 -7.03
C ARG A 249 -15.99 15.85 -7.92
N GLN A 250 -16.63 15.18 -8.87
CA GLN A 250 -17.61 15.81 -9.77
C GLN A 250 -18.77 16.43 -8.97
N LYS A 251 -19.36 15.69 -8.03
CA LYS A 251 -20.46 16.20 -7.19
C LYS A 251 -20.07 17.44 -6.38
N ILE A 252 -18.87 17.48 -5.82
CA ILE A 252 -18.35 18.66 -5.09
C ILE A 252 -18.17 19.87 -6.03
N GLN A 253 -17.68 19.63 -7.25
CA GLN A 253 -17.44 20.70 -8.23
C GLN A 253 -18.75 21.31 -8.76
N GLU A 254 -19.80 20.50 -8.87
CA GLU A 254 -21.12 20.90 -9.33
C GLU A 254 -21.98 21.54 -8.21
N ASP A 255 -21.60 21.41 -6.93
CA ASP A 255 -22.36 21.92 -5.80
C ASP A 255 -22.24 23.45 -5.64
N ARG A 256 -23.29 24.16 -6.10
CA ARG A 256 -23.34 25.62 -6.00
C ARG A 256 -23.54 26.12 -4.57
N ILE A 257 -24.25 25.38 -3.71
CA ILE A 257 -24.51 25.77 -2.33
C ILE A 257 -23.22 25.70 -1.51
N LEU A 258 -22.47 24.59 -1.62
CA LEU A 258 -21.14 24.48 -1.01
C LEU A 258 -20.24 25.63 -1.49
N ARG A 259 -20.19 25.90 -2.79
CA ARG A 259 -19.37 26.97 -3.34
C ARG A 259 -19.69 28.33 -2.72
N LEU A 260 -20.97 28.68 -2.56
CA LEU A 260 -21.38 29.93 -1.91
C LEU A 260 -20.93 30.01 -0.44
N ALA A 261 -20.88 28.87 0.26
CA ALA A 261 -20.33 28.81 1.62
C ALA A 261 -18.80 29.02 1.62
N LEU A 262 -18.08 28.40 0.69
CA LEU A 262 -16.63 28.54 0.56
C LEU A 262 -16.19 29.93 0.06
N GLU A 263 -17.08 30.68 -0.58
CA GLU A 263 -16.86 32.08 -1.01
C GLU A 263 -16.97 33.08 0.16
N GLN A 264 -17.44 32.67 1.35
CA GLN A 264 -17.51 33.56 2.51
C GLN A 264 -16.10 33.87 3.06
N PRO A 265 -15.76 35.13 3.35
CA PRO A 265 -14.45 35.49 3.91
C PRO A 265 -14.21 34.84 5.26
N GLY A 266 -12.98 34.35 5.52
CA GLY A 266 -12.58 33.84 6.83
C GLY A 266 -13.07 32.43 7.15
N ILE A 267 -13.68 31.73 6.19
CA ILE A 267 -14.08 30.32 6.38
C ILE A 267 -12.88 29.40 6.59
N ARG A 268 -13.17 28.26 7.24
CA ARG A 268 -12.25 27.13 7.35
C ARG A 268 -13.02 25.84 7.10
N ILE A 269 -12.31 24.81 6.66
CA ILE A 269 -12.92 23.49 6.48
C ILE A 269 -12.22 22.40 7.28
N ASN A 270 -12.99 21.42 7.72
CA ASN A 270 -12.53 20.14 8.24
C ASN A 270 -13.22 19.04 7.44
N ALA A 271 -12.46 18.17 6.80
CA ALA A 271 -13.03 17.12 5.98
C ALA A 271 -12.63 15.75 6.48
N LEU A 272 -13.62 14.87 6.56
CA LEU A 272 -13.49 13.48 6.97
C LEU A 272 -13.92 12.61 5.79
N SER A 273 -13.06 11.71 5.34
CA SER A 273 -13.31 10.92 4.13
C SER A 273 -12.97 9.45 4.31
N HIS A 274 -13.63 8.63 3.50
CA HIS A 274 -13.50 7.18 3.58
C HIS A 274 -13.71 6.47 2.24
N THR A 275 -12.95 5.41 2.00
CA THR A 275 -13.32 4.34 1.07
C THR A 275 -13.63 3.10 1.88
N ARG A 276 -14.74 2.44 1.58
CA ARG A 276 -15.25 1.30 2.36
C ARG A 276 -15.06 0.02 1.57
N TRP A 277 -14.69 -1.04 2.28
CA TRP A 277 -14.82 -2.42 1.86
C TRP A 277 -15.75 -3.12 2.86
N ALA A 278 -16.93 -3.51 2.38
CA ALA A 278 -18.03 -4.02 3.14
C ALA A 278 -17.69 -5.39 3.76
N SER A 279 -17.56 -5.40 5.08
CA SER A 279 -17.55 -6.58 5.94
C SER A 279 -18.95 -6.81 6.54
N ASN A 280 -19.49 -5.78 7.20
CA ASN A 280 -20.82 -5.76 7.79
C ASN A 280 -21.75 -4.81 7.02
N GLY A 281 -22.83 -5.34 6.45
CA GLY A 281 -23.84 -4.57 5.71
C GLY A 281 -23.57 -4.47 4.21
N ILE A 282 -24.65 -4.47 3.42
CA ILE A 282 -24.59 -4.50 1.94
C ILE A 282 -23.90 -3.26 1.35
N ILE A 283 -23.51 -3.35 0.08
CA ILE A 283 -22.97 -2.22 -0.68
C ILE A 283 -24.14 -1.31 -1.09
N ASN A 284 -24.34 -0.21 -0.37
CA ASN A 284 -25.33 0.84 -0.70
C ASN A 284 -24.84 2.21 -0.18
N ILE A 285 -25.53 3.29 -0.56
CA ILE A 285 -25.17 4.65 -0.16
C ILE A 285 -25.36 4.87 1.35
N GLN A 286 -26.37 4.23 1.94
CA GLN A 286 -26.69 4.31 3.37
C GLN A 286 -25.55 3.79 4.26
N ASN A 287 -24.90 2.71 3.84
CA ASN A 287 -23.78 2.10 4.54
C ASN A 287 -22.43 2.77 4.21
N ALA A 288 -22.35 3.55 3.13
CA ALA A 288 -21.14 4.30 2.80
C ALA A 288 -20.81 5.31 3.90
N HIS A 289 -19.54 5.35 4.29
CA HIS A 289 -19.04 6.28 5.29
C HIS A 289 -18.80 7.67 4.67
N PRO A 290 -18.80 8.76 5.46
CA PRO A 290 -19.02 8.82 6.91
C PRO A 290 -20.45 8.47 7.36
N GLN A 291 -20.59 7.92 8.55
CA GLN A 291 -21.87 7.70 9.23
C GLN A 291 -22.18 8.86 10.20
N GLY A 292 -23.44 9.26 10.30
CA GLY A 292 -23.90 10.35 11.17
C GLY A 292 -24.60 9.87 12.44
N ASP A 293 -24.81 10.76 13.41
CA ASP A 293 -25.60 10.50 14.63
C ASP A 293 -27.13 10.52 14.42
N ASP A 294 -27.59 10.61 13.17
CA ASP A 294 -29.00 10.50 12.80
C ASP A 294 -29.58 9.10 13.06
N ASN A 295 -30.77 9.04 13.66
CA ASN A 295 -31.57 7.82 13.78
C ASN A 295 -32.73 7.79 12.75
N ALA A 296 -33.58 6.77 12.79
CA ALA A 296 -34.68 6.59 11.82
C ALA A 296 -35.72 7.73 11.80
N SER A 297 -35.80 8.56 12.84
CA SER A 297 -36.74 9.69 12.92
C SER A 297 -36.06 11.06 12.69
N MET A 298 -34.77 11.07 12.35
CA MET A 298 -33.98 12.29 12.15
C MET A 298 -33.73 12.57 10.67
N THR A 299 -33.71 13.86 10.36
CA THR A 299 -33.26 14.37 9.06
C THR A 299 -31.79 14.80 9.15
N ALA A 300 -31.12 14.85 8.00
CA ALA A 300 -29.74 15.32 7.85
C ALA A 300 -29.47 16.66 8.54
N GLY A 301 -30.43 17.60 8.50
CA GLY A 301 -30.31 18.92 9.11
C GLY A 301 -30.01 18.90 10.61
N LYS A 302 -30.32 17.79 11.30
CA LYS A 302 -30.08 17.57 12.74
C LYS A 302 -28.80 16.79 13.06
N THR A 303 -28.12 16.24 12.07
CA THR A 303 -26.86 15.50 12.26
C THR A 303 -25.72 16.45 12.63
N ARG A 304 -24.92 16.10 13.64
CA ARG A 304 -23.82 16.92 14.18
C ARG A 304 -22.48 16.19 14.22
N LEU A 305 -22.49 14.87 14.33
CA LEU A 305 -21.30 14.05 14.50
C LEU A 305 -21.16 13.11 13.31
N PHE A 306 -19.98 13.08 12.71
CA PHE A 306 -19.67 12.14 11.63
C PHE A 306 -18.46 11.31 12.00
N ALA A 307 -18.57 10.00 11.78
CA ALA A 307 -17.49 9.05 12.03
C ALA A 307 -17.28 8.12 10.83
N VAL A 308 -16.05 7.65 10.68
CA VAL A 308 -15.66 6.62 9.72
C VAL A 308 -15.01 5.47 10.47
N LEU A 309 -15.14 4.27 9.93
CA LEU A 309 -14.60 3.03 10.51
C LEU A 309 -13.77 2.27 9.47
N ASN A 310 -12.57 1.87 9.87
CA ASN A 310 -11.82 0.77 9.29
C ASN A 310 -11.85 -0.41 10.26
N GLY A 311 -12.19 -1.61 9.77
CA GLY A 311 -12.37 -2.78 10.61
C GLY A 311 -13.82 -2.97 11.05
N ASP A 312 -14.01 -3.69 12.16
CA ASP A 312 -15.30 -4.21 12.60
C ASP A 312 -15.52 -3.98 14.10
N ILE A 313 -16.76 -3.63 14.47
CA ILE A 313 -17.22 -3.61 15.86
C ILE A 313 -18.08 -4.85 16.10
N ASP A 314 -17.47 -5.90 16.66
CA ASP A 314 -18.09 -7.21 16.79
C ASP A 314 -19.34 -7.20 17.68
N ASN A 315 -19.34 -6.36 18.72
CA ASN A 315 -20.45 -6.26 19.68
C ASN A 315 -21.47 -5.15 19.34
N TYR A 316 -21.50 -4.65 18.10
CA TYR A 316 -22.49 -3.66 17.67
C TYR A 316 -23.95 -4.10 17.85
N PRO A 317 -24.35 -5.39 17.70
CA PRO A 317 -25.74 -5.79 17.85
C PRO A 317 -26.23 -5.61 19.30
N GLU A 318 -25.40 -5.98 20.28
CA GLU A 318 -25.71 -5.82 21.70
C GLU A 318 -25.81 -4.34 22.08
N LEU A 319 -24.88 -3.53 21.58
CA LEU A 319 -24.84 -2.09 21.80
C LEU A 319 -26.08 -1.39 21.22
N LEU A 320 -26.46 -1.75 19.99
CA LEU A 320 -27.66 -1.24 19.33
C LEU A 320 -28.94 -1.64 20.09
N ALA A 321 -29.03 -2.89 20.54
CA ALA A 321 -30.16 -3.37 21.32
C ALA A 321 -30.25 -2.68 22.69
N ALA A 322 -29.12 -2.34 23.32
CA ALA A 322 -29.09 -1.56 24.56
C ALA A 322 -29.55 -0.12 24.32
N TYR A 323 -29.02 0.56 23.31
CA TYR A 323 -29.45 1.90 22.90
C TYR A 323 -30.96 1.94 22.62
N THR A 324 -31.46 1.04 21.77
CA THR A 324 -32.90 0.96 21.43
C THR A 324 -33.78 0.76 22.66
N ARG A 325 -33.35 -0.07 23.63
CA ARG A 325 -34.10 -0.27 24.89
C ARG A 325 -34.11 0.96 25.78
N ARG A 326 -33.03 1.75 25.80
CA ARG A 326 -32.92 2.96 26.61
C ARG A 326 -33.70 4.14 26.02
N THR A 327 -33.60 4.34 24.71
CA THR A 327 -34.11 5.55 24.04
C THR A 327 -35.45 5.31 23.31
N GLY A 328 -35.75 4.06 22.94
CA GLY A 328 -36.86 3.73 22.03
C GLY A 328 -36.57 4.02 20.55
N GLU A 329 -35.40 4.61 20.25
CA GLU A 329 -34.98 4.99 18.90
C GLU A 329 -34.39 3.79 18.15
N LYS A 330 -34.52 3.79 16.82
CA LYS A 330 -34.01 2.73 15.94
C LYS A 330 -33.16 3.34 14.84
N LEU A 331 -32.27 2.54 14.27
CA LEU A 331 -31.57 2.92 13.03
C LEU A 331 -32.51 2.85 11.84
N HIS A 332 -32.23 3.64 10.81
CA HIS A 332 -32.93 3.54 9.53
C HIS A 332 -32.75 2.13 8.94
N GLN A 333 -33.82 1.52 8.42
CA GLN A 333 -33.84 0.10 8.04
C GLN A 333 -32.81 -0.28 6.96
N ASP A 334 -32.46 0.66 6.08
CA ASP A 334 -31.47 0.45 5.01
C ASP A 334 -30.02 0.54 5.51
N VAL A 335 -29.80 0.96 6.75
CA VAL A 335 -28.48 1.03 7.39
C VAL A 335 -28.22 -0.29 8.10
N THR A 336 -27.33 -1.09 7.51
CA THR A 336 -26.97 -2.43 7.98
C THR A 336 -25.50 -2.54 8.39
N THR A 337 -24.76 -1.42 8.39
CA THR A 337 -23.36 -1.36 8.80
C THR A 337 -23.23 -1.13 10.31
N ASP A 338 -22.27 -1.82 10.91
CA ASP A 338 -21.84 -1.65 12.30
C ASP A 338 -21.36 -0.22 12.60
N ALA A 339 -20.66 0.42 11.66
CA ALA A 339 -20.13 1.78 11.80
C ALA A 339 -21.15 2.84 12.24
N LYS A 340 -22.45 2.61 11.98
CA LYS A 340 -23.52 3.53 12.40
C LYS A 340 -23.65 3.66 13.92
N ILE A 341 -23.28 2.64 14.68
CA ILE A 341 -23.38 2.68 16.15
C ILE A 341 -22.41 3.69 16.76
N ILE A 342 -21.29 3.98 16.08
CA ILE A 342 -20.23 4.87 16.56
C ILE A 342 -20.74 6.29 16.83
N PRO A 343 -21.23 7.03 15.82
CA PRO A 343 -21.68 8.40 16.04
C PRO A 343 -22.88 8.47 17.00
N ILE A 344 -23.77 7.47 16.97
CA ILE A 344 -24.94 7.38 17.85
C ILE A 344 -24.53 7.33 19.32
N LEU A 345 -23.64 6.41 19.69
CA LEU A 345 -23.24 6.24 21.08
C LEU A 345 -22.37 7.40 21.58
N ILE A 346 -21.51 7.95 20.73
CA ILE A 346 -20.66 9.08 21.12
C ILE A 346 -21.53 10.31 21.39
N GLU A 347 -22.51 10.59 20.54
CA GLU A 347 -23.42 11.71 20.73
C GLU A 347 -24.33 11.50 21.97
N GLU A 348 -24.85 10.28 22.18
CA GLU A 348 -25.58 9.93 23.41
C GLU A 348 -24.72 10.20 24.66
N ARG A 349 -23.45 9.77 24.62
CA ARG A 349 -22.52 9.96 25.73
C ARG A 349 -22.16 11.42 25.92
N TYR A 350 -21.92 12.16 24.84
CA TYR A 350 -21.56 13.57 24.87
C TYR A 350 -22.65 14.41 25.55
N ARG A 351 -23.92 14.16 25.25
CA ARG A 351 -25.05 14.84 25.91
C ARG A 351 -25.11 14.61 27.42
N SER A 352 -24.57 13.50 27.90
CA SER A 352 -24.56 13.17 29.34
C SER A 352 -23.31 13.69 30.07
N VAL A 353 -22.13 13.63 29.44
CA VAL A 353 -20.84 13.98 30.07
C VAL A 353 -20.44 15.44 29.84
N GLY A 354 -20.81 16.03 28.71
CA GLY A 354 -20.47 17.40 28.33
C GLY A 354 -19.04 17.62 27.80
N ASP A 355 -18.17 16.60 27.84
CA ASP A 355 -16.85 16.58 27.21
C ASP A 355 -16.83 15.53 26.09
N LEU A 356 -16.65 15.97 24.84
CA LEU A 356 -16.68 15.10 23.66
C LEU A 356 -15.48 14.15 23.61
N ARG A 357 -14.32 14.56 24.09
CA ARG A 357 -13.13 13.68 24.19
C ARG A 357 -13.40 12.54 25.15
N GLU A 358 -13.99 12.86 26.31
CA GLU A 358 -14.33 11.85 27.31
C GLU A 358 -15.46 10.93 26.84
N ALA A 359 -16.47 11.47 26.14
CA ALA A 359 -17.50 10.69 25.49
C ALA A 359 -16.93 9.71 24.47
N PHE A 360 -16.01 10.17 23.62
CA PHE A 360 -15.32 9.32 22.65
C PHE A 360 -14.53 8.21 23.35
N ARG A 361 -13.70 8.54 24.35
CA ARG A 361 -12.92 7.57 25.11
C ARG A 361 -13.79 6.47 25.74
N GLN A 362 -14.88 6.85 26.39
CA GLN A 362 -15.78 5.89 27.05
C GLN A 362 -16.42 4.95 26.04
N VAL A 363 -16.84 5.44 24.87
CA VAL A 363 -17.42 4.60 23.82
C VAL A 363 -16.39 3.67 23.22
N LEU A 364 -15.17 4.12 22.94
CA LEU A 364 -14.10 3.25 22.43
C LEU A 364 -13.79 2.08 23.37
N ARG A 365 -13.89 2.30 24.68
CA ARG A 365 -13.69 1.25 25.69
C ARG A 365 -14.80 0.18 25.68
N GLU A 366 -16.00 0.52 25.19
CA GLU A 366 -17.13 -0.42 25.11
C GLU A 366 -17.05 -1.32 23.87
N PHE A 367 -16.23 -0.97 22.87
CA PHE A 367 -16.12 -1.73 21.63
C PHE A 367 -15.25 -2.98 21.77
N THR A 368 -15.75 -4.08 21.22
CA THR A 368 -15.00 -5.31 20.97
C THR A 368 -14.78 -5.47 19.48
N GLY A 369 -13.61 -5.97 19.08
CA GLY A 369 -13.26 -6.18 17.68
C GLY A 369 -11.95 -5.50 17.33
N SER A 370 -11.82 -5.14 16.05
CA SER A 370 -10.62 -4.48 15.52
C SER A 370 -11.05 -3.28 14.71
N PHE A 371 -10.71 -2.08 15.17
CA PHE A 371 -11.23 -0.85 14.61
C PHE A 371 -10.18 0.27 14.58
N ALA A 372 -10.22 1.08 13.53
CA ALA A 372 -9.64 2.41 13.47
C ALA A 372 -10.76 3.39 13.11
N ILE A 373 -10.94 4.41 13.94
CA ILE A 373 -12.06 5.36 13.88
C ILE A 373 -11.49 6.76 13.75
N ALA A 374 -12.09 7.56 12.89
CA ALA A 374 -11.88 9.01 12.86
C ALA A 374 -13.22 9.72 12.91
N LEU A 375 -13.30 10.86 13.59
CA LEU A 375 -14.53 11.61 13.73
C LEU A 375 -14.29 13.13 13.77
N HIS A 376 -15.31 13.86 13.31
CA HIS A 376 -15.41 15.30 13.50
C HIS A 376 -16.83 15.70 13.93
N HIS A 377 -16.96 16.88 14.55
CA HIS A 377 -18.19 17.35 15.17
C HIS A 377 -18.44 18.82 14.85
N LEU A 378 -19.70 19.20 14.59
CA LEU A 378 -20.05 20.57 14.19
C LEU A 378 -19.71 21.65 15.24
N ASP A 379 -19.82 21.31 16.53
CA ASP A 379 -19.46 22.23 17.63
C ASP A 379 -17.96 22.38 17.85
N HIS A 380 -17.17 21.46 17.30
CA HIS A 380 -15.71 21.43 17.47
C HIS A 380 -15.03 21.39 16.11
N PRO A 381 -15.28 22.38 15.24
CA PRO A 381 -14.89 22.35 13.83
C PRO A 381 -13.37 22.38 13.59
N ASP A 382 -12.61 22.77 14.61
CA ASP A 382 -11.15 22.83 14.59
C ASP A 382 -10.48 21.58 15.19
N LEU A 383 -11.28 20.59 15.61
CA LEU A 383 -10.80 19.33 16.19
C LEU A 383 -11.13 18.12 15.29
N CYS A 384 -10.30 17.10 15.39
CA CYS A 384 -10.55 15.76 14.87
C CYS A 384 -10.09 14.74 15.91
N TRP A 385 -10.88 13.70 16.14
CA TRP A 385 -10.49 12.62 17.05
C TRP A 385 -10.25 11.33 16.29
N LEU A 386 -9.23 10.62 16.73
CA LEU A 386 -8.74 9.38 16.15
C LEU A 386 -8.69 8.31 17.25
N GLY A 387 -9.11 7.09 16.95
CA GLY A 387 -9.07 5.97 17.91
C GLY A 387 -8.73 4.67 17.21
N ILE A 388 -7.90 3.83 17.84
CA ILE A 388 -7.55 2.50 17.33
C ILE A 388 -7.59 1.46 18.45
N GLY A 389 -8.18 0.30 18.18
CA GLY A 389 -8.26 -0.83 19.09
C GLY A 389 -8.25 -2.16 18.34
N GLY A 390 -7.71 -3.20 18.97
CA GLY A 390 -7.56 -4.52 18.34
C GLY A 390 -6.38 -4.60 17.37
N SER A 391 -6.30 -5.71 16.63
CA SER A 391 -5.17 -6.02 15.74
C SER A 391 -5.52 -5.94 14.26
N GLY A 392 -4.57 -5.57 13.42
CA GLY A 392 -4.75 -5.58 11.95
C GLY A 392 -5.29 -4.30 11.32
N GLN A 393 -5.74 -3.31 12.11
CA GLN A 393 -5.95 -1.94 11.61
C GLN A 393 -4.71 -1.08 11.83
N SER A 394 -4.64 0.03 11.10
CA SER A 394 -3.62 1.05 11.28
C SER A 394 -4.19 2.45 11.14
N LEU A 395 -3.54 3.39 11.83
CA LEU A 395 -3.82 4.81 11.74
C LEU A 395 -2.51 5.57 11.94
N TYR A 396 -2.28 6.54 11.06
CA TYR A 396 -1.07 7.33 10.98
C TYR A 396 -1.43 8.80 11.09
N VAL A 397 -0.61 9.56 11.82
CA VAL A 397 -0.68 11.03 11.85
C VAL A 397 0.63 11.59 11.33
N GLY A 398 0.57 12.26 10.19
CA GLY A 398 1.66 13.04 9.63
C GLY A 398 1.78 14.40 10.31
N ILE A 399 3.02 14.74 10.68
CA ILE A 399 3.36 15.99 11.35
C ILE A 399 4.08 16.90 10.34
N HIS A 400 3.54 18.10 10.17
CA HIS A 400 4.15 19.16 9.39
C HIS A 400 3.94 20.49 10.11
N ASP A 401 4.83 21.47 9.87
CA ASP A 401 4.78 22.78 10.55
C ASP A 401 3.46 23.52 10.35
N HIS A 402 2.76 23.24 9.25
CA HIS A 402 1.54 23.93 8.84
C HIS A 402 0.32 23.04 8.72
N ALA A 403 0.45 21.73 8.95
CA ALA A 403 -0.67 20.81 8.85
C ALA A 403 -0.47 19.54 9.68
N LEU A 404 -1.58 18.97 10.11
CA LEU A 404 -1.66 17.58 10.57
C LEU A 404 -2.42 16.79 9.54
N TYR A 405 -1.80 15.74 9.02
CA TYR A 405 -2.40 14.81 8.08
C TYR A 405 -2.75 13.54 8.84
N TYR A 406 -3.85 12.88 8.53
CA TYR A 406 -4.12 11.57 9.09
C TYR A 406 -4.70 10.63 8.05
N ALA A 407 -4.25 9.38 8.09
CA ALA A 407 -4.78 8.35 7.22
C ALA A 407 -4.65 6.95 7.85
N SER A 408 -5.47 6.01 7.39
CA SER A 408 -5.37 4.62 7.84
C SER A 408 -4.15 3.89 7.27
N GLU A 409 -3.50 4.46 6.26
CA GLU A 409 -2.28 3.94 5.64
C GLU A 409 -1.29 5.06 5.41
N LEU A 410 0.01 4.75 5.53
CA LEU A 410 1.08 5.74 5.40
C LEU A 410 1.07 6.44 4.03
N TYR A 411 0.58 5.74 2.99
CA TYR A 411 0.37 6.26 1.64
C TYR A 411 -0.51 7.51 1.57
N GLY A 412 -1.47 7.66 2.49
CA GLY A 412 -2.33 8.84 2.57
C GLY A 412 -1.72 10.04 3.29
N VAL A 413 -0.48 9.91 3.78
CA VAL A 413 0.25 10.94 4.54
C VAL A 413 1.47 11.45 3.80
N VAL A 414 2.18 10.56 3.07
CA VAL A 414 3.52 10.84 2.51
C VAL A 414 3.57 11.93 1.43
N GLU A 415 2.44 12.31 0.84
CA GLU A 415 2.37 13.51 -0.02
C GLU A 415 2.59 14.80 0.80
N GLY A 416 2.06 14.84 2.02
CA GLY A 416 2.10 16.01 2.89
C GLY A 416 3.36 16.10 3.75
N THR A 417 3.86 14.96 4.23
CA THR A 417 5.07 14.93 5.09
C THR A 417 5.67 13.53 5.18
N SER A 418 6.99 13.46 5.35
CA SER A 418 7.68 12.21 5.65
C SER A 418 7.64 11.87 7.15
N LYS A 419 7.33 12.83 8.03
CA LYS A 419 7.32 12.63 9.49
C LYS A 419 5.95 12.17 9.95
N PHE A 420 5.88 11.06 10.68
CA PHE A 420 4.62 10.52 11.15
C PHE A 420 4.73 9.82 12.49
N VAL A 421 3.61 9.72 13.20
CA VAL A 421 3.40 8.75 14.29
C VAL A 421 2.41 7.68 13.84
N LYS A 422 2.61 6.44 14.31
CA LYS A 422 1.70 5.32 14.08
C LYS A 422 1.05 4.97 15.41
N LEU A 423 -0.28 4.91 15.45
CA LEU A 423 -1.00 4.44 16.63
C LEU A 423 -0.96 2.91 16.71
N ASP A 424 -1.05 2.38 17.93
CA ASP A 424 -1.02 0.94 18.24
C ASP A 424 -2.28 0.54 19.02
N GLY A 425 -3.10 -0.33 18.42
CA GLY A 425 -4.33 -0.84 19.03
C GLY A 425 -4.18 -2.16 19.79
N GLU A 426 -3.06 -2.86 19.63
CA GLU A 426 -2.89 -4.26 20.06
C GLU A 426 -1.96 -4.39 21.26
N LYS A 427 -0.87 -3.60 21.29
CA LYS A 427 0.15 -3.72 22.32
C LYS A 427 -0.38 -3.31 23.68
N GLU A 428 -0.20 -4.18 24.66
CA GLU A 428 -0.39 -3.84 26.07
C GLU A 428 0.69 -2.84 26.49
N ARG A 429 0.28 -1.64 26.91
CA ARG A 429 1.21 -0.65 27.46
C ARG A 429 1.78 -1.10 28.80
N GLU A 430 0.96 -1.80 29.58
CA GLU A 430 1.33 -2.44 30.83
C GLU A 430 1.25 -3.97 30.65
N ALA A 431 2.40 -4.64 30.71
CA ALA A 431 2.49 -6.08 30.48
C ALA A 431 1.57 -6.86 31.44
N GLY A 432 0.67 -7.68 30.87
CA GLY A 432 -0.29 -8.48 31.63
C GLY A 432 -1.59 -7.73 31.96
N ASN A 433 -1.77 -6.51 31.46
CA ASN A 433 -2.99 -5.72 31.63
C ASN A 433 -3.66 -5.46 30.26
N PRO A 434 -4.60 -6.30 29.82
CA PRO A 434 -5.30 -6.13 28.54
C PRO A 434 -6.10 -4.81 28.43
N GLU A 435 -6.54 -4.23 29.56
CA GLU A 435 -7.25 -2.94 29.57
C GLU A 435 -6.33 -1.77 29.18
N SER A 436 -5.01 -1.99 29.20
CA SER A 436 -4.00 -1.02 28.75
C SER A 436 -3.78 -1.03 27.23
N ARG A 437 -4.65 -1.70 26.45
CA ARG A 437 -4.62 -1.66 24.98
C ARG A 437 -5.41 -0.46 24.45
N GLY A 438 -5.27 -0.22 23.15
CA GLY A 438 -6.01 0.82 22.43
C GLY A 438 -5.53 2.24 22.71
N GLN A 439 -5.50 3.08 21.68
CA GLN A 439 -4.99 4.45 21.73
C GLN A 439 -5.96 5.40 21.05
N MET A 440 -6.07 6.62 21.56
CA MET A 440 -6.82 7.71 20.94
C MET A 440 -6.01 9.00 20.92
N LEU A 441 -6.24 9.81 19.88
CA LEU A 441 -5.66 11.13 19.71
C LEU A 441 -6.76 12.19 19.53
N GLU A 442 -6.47 13.39 20.00
CA GLU A 442 -7.16 14.62 19.65
C GLU A 442 -6.21 15.50 18.85
N LEU A 443 -6.57 15.77 17.60
CA LEU A 443 -5.86 16.67 16.70
C LEU A 443 -6.55 18.03 16.75
N SER A 444 -5.78 19.11 16.87
CA SER A 444 -6.29 20.48 16.94
C SER A 444 -5.55 21.38 15.98
N ARG A 445 -6.26 22.31 15.33
CA ARG A 445 -5.60 23.38 14.56
C ARG A 445 -4.71 24.27 15.42
N GLN A 446 -4.97 24.35 16.72
CA GLN A 446 -4.24 25.24 17.63
C GLN A 446 -2.85 24.68 18.00
N THR A 447 -2.64 23.37 17.85
CA THR A 447 -1.38 22.69 18.20
C THR A 447 -0.45 22.50 17.00
N ILE A 448 -0.89 22.85 15.78
CA ILE A 448 -0.09 22.74 14.56
C ILE A 448 1.17 23.60 14.68
N GLY A 449 2.33 23.03 14.37
CA GLY A 449 3.64 23.70 14.48
C GLY A 449 4.15 23.87 15.91
N SER A 450 3.47 23.31 16.91
CA SER A 450 3.97 23.26 18.29
C SER A 450 4.74 21.97 18.59
N ASP A 451 5.51 21.97 19.68
CA ASP A 451 6.24 20.77 20.17
C ASP A 451 5.29 19.64 20.61
N THR A 452 4.01 19.93 20.84
CA THR A 452 2.97 18.95 21.20
C THR A 452 1.86 19.00 20.15
N PRO A 453 2.07 18.39 18.96
CA PRO A 453 1.17 18.55 17.82
C PRO A 453 -0.23 17.98 18.05
N PHE A 454 -0.42 17.09 19.03
CA PHE A 454 -1.69 16.48 19.38
C PHE A 454 -1.69 16.05 20.84
N LEU A 455 -2.88 15.76 21.36
CA LEU A 455 -3.04 15.15 22.68
C LEU A 455 -3.39 13.66 22.54
N ALA A 456 -2.93 12.83 23.47
CA ALA A 456 -2.96 11.37 23.32
C ALA A 456 -3.31 10.65 24.63
N TRP A 457 -4.18 9.64 24.56
CA TRP A 457 -4.60 8.82 25.70
C TRP A 457 -4.82 7.35 25.34
N GLY A 458 -4.67 6.49 26.33
CA GLY A 458 -5.22 5.14 26.32
C GLY A 458 -6.73 5.15 26.59
N PHE A 459 -7.42 4.07 26.21
CA PHE A 459 -8.86 3.93 26.50
C PHE A 459 -9.15 3.85 28.01
N ASP A 460 -8.17 3.45 28.82
CA ASP A 460 -8.17 3.48 30.28
C ASP A 460 -8.11 4.91 30.87
N GLY A 461 -7.78 5.92 30.07
CA GLY A 461 -7.61 7.31 30.50
C GLY A 461 -6.16 7.72 30.77
N THR A 462 -5.20 6.79 30.62
CA THR A 462 -3.77 7.06 30.82
C THR A 462 -3.25 7.99 29.72
N PRO A 463 -2.67 9.17 30.04
CA PRO A 463 -2.04 10.02 29.04
C PRO A 463 -0.85 9.32 28.38
N LEU A 464 -0.70 9.46 27.06
CA LEU A 464 0.41 8.88 26.30
C LEU A 464 1.51 9.92 26.08
N THR A 465 2.75 9.44 26.07
CA THR A 465 3.98 10.24 25.86
C THR A 465 4.64 9.90 24.52
N GLU A 466 5.70 10.63 24.16
CA GLU A 466 6.50 10.37 22.95
C GLU A 466 7.07 8.94 22.89
N GLU A 467 7.34 8.30 24.04
CA GLU A 467 7.79 6.91 24.09
C GLU A 467 6.75 5.93 23.52
N HIS A 468 5.46 6.26 23.66
CA HIS A 468 4.35 5.47 23.14
C HIS A 468 4.08 5.74 21.67
N LEU A 469 4.41 6.96 21.20
CA LEU A 469 4.10 7.47 19.86
C LEU A 469 5.34 8.11 19.23
N PRO A 470 6.43 7.34 19.00
CA PRO A 470 7.66 7.90 18.49
C PRO A 470 7.48 8.41 17.05
N VAL A 471 7.99 9.60 16.78
CA VAL A 471 8.01 10.18 15.43
C VAL A 471 8.98 9.38 14.56
N LYS A 472 8.48 8.89 13.43
CA LYS A 472 9.22 8.12 12.43
C LYS A 472 9.31 8.91 11.14
N THR A 473 10.27 8.52 10.31
CA THR A 473 10.42 9.06 8.94
C THR A 473 10.03 7.98 7.94
N ALA A 474 9.09 8.31 7.05
CA ALA A 474 8.68 7.46 5.96
C ALA A 474 9.82 7.31 4.95
N GLN A 475 9.99 6.09 4.46
CA GLN A 475 10.97 5.74 3.43
C GLN A 475 10.30 5.38 2.11
N ILE A 476 9.02 5.70 2.00
CA ILE A 476 8.21 5.51 0.82
C ILE A 476 7.68 6.88 0.41
N THR A 477 7.49 7.08 -0.88
CA THR A 477 6.93 8.30 -1.46
C THR A 477 5.70 7.95 -2.29
N THR A 478 4.98 8.98 -2.75
CA THR A 478 3.84 8.80 -3.67
C THR A 478 4.25 8.17 -5.01
N ARG A 479 5.55 8.23 -5.37
CA ARG A 479 6.14 7.58 -6.53
C ARG A 479 6.01 6.06 -6.47
N ASP A 480 6.29 5.49 -5.30
CA ASP A 480 6.33 4.04 -5.10
C ASP A 480 4.94 3.37 -5.26
N ILE A 481 3.88 4.16 -5.13
CA ILE A 481 2.47 3.71 -5.16
C ILE A 481 1.68 4.27 -6.34
N ASN A 482 2.36 4.85 -7.33
CA ASN A 482 1.70 5.38 -8.52
C ASN A 482 1.23 4.23 -9.44
N ILE A 483 0.04 4.36 -10.03
CA ILE A 483 -0.54 3.34 -10.92
C ILE A 483 -0.07 3.44 -12.38
N ALA A 484 0.72 4.45 -12.74
CA ALA A 484 1.39 4.67 -14.03
C ALA A 484 0.49 4.50 -15.27
N GLY A 485 -0.78 4.90 -15.17
CA GLY A 485 -1.77 4.79 -16.25
C GLY A 485 -2.38 3.40 -16.46
N PHE A 486 -2.01 2.41 -15.65
CA PHE A 486 -2.61 1.07 -15.71
C PHE A 486 -4.04 1.08 -15.14
N PRO A 487 -4.94 0.19 -15.64
CA PRO A 487 -6.30 0.05 -15.10
C PRO A 487 -6.33 -0.50 -13.67
N HIS A 488 -5.31 -1.26 -13.27
CA HIS A 488 -5.16 -1.80 -11.92
C HIS A 488 -3.70 -2.17 -11.60
N PHE A 489 -3.35 -2.13 -10.31
CA PHE A 489 -2.00 -2.43 -9.82
C PHE A 489 -1.52 -3.83 -10.22
N PHE A 490 -2.40 -4.85 -10.22
CA PHE A 490 -2.01 -6.20 -10.61
C PHE A 490 -1.38 -6.26 -12.02
N LEU A 491 -1.92 -5.52 -13.00
CA LEU A 491 -1.36 -5.50 -14.35
C LEU A 491 -0.08 -4.69 -14.42
N LYS A 492 -0.03 -3.55 -13.71
CA LYS A 492 1.20 -2.76 -13.57
C LYS A 492 2.32 -3.66 -13.04
N GLU A 493 2.07 -4.37 -11.96
CA GLU A 493 3.10 -5.13 -11.25
C GLU A 493 3.52 -6.41 -11.99
N ILE A 494 2.61 -7.04 -12.78
CA ILE A 494 3.02 -8.06 -13.76
C ILE A 494 4.00 -7.44 -14.78
N SER A 495 3.67 -6.27 -15.31
CA SER A 495 4.49 -5.60 -16.32
C SER A 495 5.85 -5.16 -15.75
N GLU A 496 5.88 -4.73 -14.49
CA GLU A 496 7.09 -4.33 -13.76
C GLU A 496 7.95 -5.52 -13.29
N SER A 497 7.42 -6.74 -13.31
CA SER A 497 8.13 -7.93 -12.82
C SER A 497 9.48 -8.15 -13.52
N ILE A 498 9.58 -7.79 -14.81
CA ILE A 498 10.85 -7.83 -15.57
C ILE A 498 11.89 -6.93 -14.89
N GLN A 499 11.52 -5.68 -14.59
CA GLN A 499 12.43 -4.71 -14.00
C GLN A 499 12.78 -5.07 -12.56
N SER A 500 11.82 -5.59 -11.77
CA SER A 500 12.11 -6.06 -10.41
C SER A 500 13.09 -7.24 -10.40
N VAL A 501 13.00 -8.17 -11.36
CA VAL A 501 13.98 -9.24 -11.54
C VAL A 501 15.35 -8.69 -11.97
N ARG A 502 15.40 -7.76 -12.95
CA ARG A 502 16.65 -7.08 -13.33
C ARG A 502 17.33 -6.42 -12.12
N LYS A 503 16.58 -5.62 -11.34
CA LYS A 503 17.08 -4.96 -10.13
C LYS A 503 17.56 -5.95 -9.06
N THR A 504 16.88 -7.09 -8.91
CA THR A 504 17.27 -8.14 -7.96
C THR A 504 18.65 -8.72 -8.27
N LEU A 505 18.97 -8.88 -9.57
CA LEU A 505 20.27 -9.41 -10.03
C LEU A 505 21.35 -8.33 -10.14
N HIS A 506 20.94 -7.08 -10.39
CA HIS A 506 21.84 -5.98 -10.67
C HIS A 506 22.86 -5.78 -9.54
N GLY A 507 24.14 -5.72 -9.91
CA GLY A 507 25.22 -5.54 -8.96
C GLY A 507 25.49 -6.71 -8.01
N ARG A 508 24.86 -7.87 -8.17
CA ARG A 508 25.07 -9.04 -7.30
C ARG A 508 26.17 -9.98 -7.78
N PHE A 509 26.53 -9.90 -9.04
CA PHE A 509 27.67 -10.58 -9.64
C PHE A 509 28.09 -9.83 -10.91
N PHE A 510 29.31 -10.09 -11.36
CA PHE A 510 29.85 -9.57 -12.61
C PHE A 510 30.37 -10.73 -13.44
N LEU A 511 29.95 -10.79 -14.71
CA LEU A 511 30.53 -11.70 -15.69
C LEU A 511 31.81 -11.06 -16.26
N GLN A 512 32.84 -11.85 -16.47
CA GLN A 512 34.14 -11.38 -16.93
C GLN A 512 34.57 -12.11 -18.21
N GLU A 513 35.39 -11.44 -19.03
CA GLU A 513 35.97 -12.06 -20.23
C GLU A 513 37.16 -12.99 -19.89
N ASP A 514 37.74 -12.88 -18.69
CA ASP A 514 38.85 -13.74 -18.26
C ASP A 514 38.37 -15.17 -18.02
N ALA A 515 38.88 -16.11 -18.82
CA ALA A 515 38.56 -17.53 -18.70
C ALA A 515 39.01 -18.17 -17.37
N GLN A 516 39.97 -17.57 -16.63
CA GLN A 516 40.42 -18.07 -15.33
C GLN A 516 39.53 -17.63 -14.17
N ALA A 517 38.86 -16.49 -14.30
CA ALA A 517 37.92 -15.95 -13.31
C ALA A 517 36.67 -15.42 -14.06
N PRO A 518 35.87 -16.29 -14.68
CA PRO A 518 34.84 -15.87 -15.64
C PRO A 518 33.65 -15.13 -14.99
N PHE A 519 33.60 -15.09 -13.66
CA PHE A 519 32.65 -14.29 -12.91
C PHE A 519 33.20 -13.94 -11.52
N THR A 520 32.57 -12.97 -10.86
CA THR A 520 32.78 -12.68 -9.44
C THR A 520 31.44 -12.37 -8.78
N PHE A 521 31.16 -13.03 -7.66
CA PHE A 521 30.01 -12.68 -6.82
C PHE A 521 30.26 -11.39 -6.05
N ASN A 522 29.19 -10.67 -5.81
CA ASN A 522 29.20 -9.38 -5.14
C ASN A 522 28.14 -9.36 -4.02
N LEU A 523 28.27 -10.31 -3.11
CA LEU A 523 27.46 -10.48 -1.90
C LEU A 523 28.39 -10.34 -0.70
N ASP A 524 28.09 -9.41 0.21
CA ASP A 524 28.91 -9.16 1.40
C ASP A 524 28.34 -9.83 2.66
N GLU A 525 28.99 -9.59 3.80
CA GLU A 525 28.60 -10.11 5.14
C GLU A 525 27.15 -9.75 5.53
N SER A 526 26.57 -8.68 4.97
CA SER A 526 25.18 -8.32 5.24
C SER A 526 24.19 -9.22 4.52
N ALA A 527 24.58 -9.77 3.35
CA ALA A 527 23.76 -10.69 2.57
C ALA A 527 23.93 -12.13 3.05
N VAL A 528 25.18 -12.60 3.16
CA VAL A 528 25.50 -13.95 3.63
C VAL A 528 26.75 -13.89 4.49
N PRO A 529 26.61 -14.02 5.83
CA PRO A 529 27.75 -13.97 6.73
C PRO A 529 28.77 -15.09 6.47
N GLU A 530 30.07 -14.78 6.60
CA GLU A 530 31.15 -15.76 6.43
C GLU A 530 31.01 -16.92 7.44
N SER A 531 30.49 -16.62 8.64
CA SER A 531 30.17 -17.64 9.66
C SER A 531 29.17 -18.70 9.19
N ILE A 532 28.26 -18.37 8.26
CA ILE A 532 27.33 -19.33 7.68
C ILE A 532 28.05 -20.21 6.65
N ILE A 533 28.88 -19.61 5.79
CA ILE A 533 29.69 -20.34 4.80
C ILE A 533 30.63 -21.33 5.49
N GLN A 534 31.34 -20.89 6.53
CA GLN A 534 32.23 -21.74 7.31
C GLN A 534 31.47 -22.94 7.90
N ARG A 535 30.31 -22.71 8.51
CA ARG A 535 29.50 -23.79 9.10
C ARG A 535 28.94 -24.76 8.05
N LEU A 536 28.60 -24.26 6.87
CA LEU A 536 28.19 -25.08 5.73
C LEU A 536 29.35 -25.99 5.28
N ASN A 537 30.55 -25.43 5.14
CA ASN A 537 31.76 -26.16 4.75
C ASN A 537 32.20 -27.20 5.79
N GLU A 538 32.00 -26.91 7.07
CA GLU A 538 32.25 -27.84 8.18
C GLU A 538 31.18 -28.94 8.32
N GLY A 539 30.11 -28.92 7.49
CA GLY A 539 29.02 -29.89 7.55
C GLY A 539 28.18 -29.79 8.83
N LYS A 540 28.16 -28.62 9.49
CA LYS A 540 27.40 -28.40 10.73
C LYS A 540 25.90 -28.22 10.49
N PHE A 541 25.50 -27.81 9.29
CA PHE A 541 24.10 -27.78 8.92
C PHE A 541 23.67 -29.14 8.36
N ARG A 542 22.66 -29.75 8.99
CA ARG A 542 22.03 -30.98 8.51
C ARG A 542 20.72 -30.71 7.79
N HIS A 543 20.04 -29.63 8.15
CA HIS A 543 18.75 -29.25 7.61
C HIS A 543 18.76 -27.82 7.08
N ILE A 544 18.24 -27.62 5.87
CA ILE A 544 17.87 -26.30 5.36
C ILE A 544 16.36 -26.24 5.16
N TYR A 545 15.69 -25.34 5.90
CA TYR A 545 14.26 -25.10 5.74
C TYR A 545 14.00 -23.76 5.07
N CYS A 546 13.46 -23.79 3.86
CA CYS A 546 12.93 -22.60 3.20
C CYS A 546 11.48 -22.39 3.68
N ILE A 547 11.18 -21.21 4.23
CA ILE A 547 9.86 -20.92 4.81
C ILE A 547 9.24 -19.66 4.24
N GLY A 548 7.91 -19.63 4.23
CA GLY A 548 7.10 -18.46 3.89
C GLY A 548 5.63 -18.71 4.19
N GLN A 549 4.77 -17.80 3.74
CA GLN A 549 3.31 -17.94 3.76
C GLN A 549 2.70 -17.52 2.41
N GLY A 550 1.61 -18.17 1.99
CA GLY A 550 0.95 -17.88 0.71
C GLY A 550 1.89 -18.03 -0.49
N THR A 551 1.89 -17.05 -1.40
CA THR A 551 2.83 -16.98 -2.55
C THR A 551 4.30 -17.07 -2.11
N ALA A 552 4.69 -16.47 -0.98
CA ALA A 552 6.07 -16.58 -0.48
C ALA A 552 6.43 -18.01 -0.03
N ALA A 553 5.46 -18.81 0.40
CA ALA A 553 5.69 -20.24 0.66
C ALA A 553 5.91 -21.01 -0.65
N VAL A 554 5.25 -20.62 -1.75
CA VAL A 554 5.52 -21.21 -3.08
C VAL A 554 6.89 -20.79 -3.60
N ALA A 555 7.27 -19.52 -3.42
CA ALA A 555 8.62 -19.05 -3.71
C ALA A 555 9.67 -19.85 -2.92
N ALA A 556 9.42 -20.14 -1.64
CA ALA A 556 10.28 -20.99 -0.81
C ALA A 556 10.44 -22.42 -1.37
N ILE A 557 9.42 -22.98 -2.05
CA ILE A 557 9.56 -24.25 -2.79
C ILE A 557 10.57 -24.09 -3.94
N GLY A 558 10.51 -22.98 -4.67
CA GLY A 558 11.49 -22.65 -5.72
C GLY A 558 12.91 -22.44 -5.18
N VAL A 559 13.06 -21.78 -4.03
CA VAL A 559 14.35 -21.64 -3.34
C VAL A 559 14.91 -23.01 -2.94
N ALA A 560 14.11 -23.85 -2.28
CA ALA A 560 14.51 -25.19 -1.88
C ALA A 560 14.85 -26.09 -3.09
N HIS A 561 14.13 -25.94 -4.21
CA HIS A 561 14.43 -26.64 -5.45
C HIS A 561 15.82 -26.24 -5.99
N SER A 562 16.10 -24.94 -6.07
CA SER A 562 17.39 -24.42 -6.54
C SER A 562 18.53 -24.87 -5.63
N LEU A 563 18.33 -24.83 -4.31
CA LEU A 563 19.33 -25.31 -3.35
C LEU A 563 19.63 -26.79 -3.52
N ARG A 564 18.61 -27.65 -3.71
CA ARG A 564 18.84 -29.08 -3.96
C ARG A 564 19.58 -29.37 -5.27
N MET A 565 19.42 -28.52 -6.26
CA MET A 565 20.10 -28.67 -7.55
C MET A 565 21.60 -28.43 -7.43
N TYR A 566 22.03 -27.49 -6.57
CA TYR A 566 23.42 -27.05 -6.49
C TYR A 566 24.15 -27.46 -5.19
N LEU A 567 23.46 -27.54 -4.06
CA LEU A 567 23.99 -28.08 -2.81
C LEU A 567 23.65 -29.57 -2.77
N GLY A 568 24.68 -30.41 -2.91
CA GLY A 568 24.55 -31.86 -3.08
C GLY A 568 23.76 -32.60 -1.97
N SER A 569 23.64 -33.92 -2.12
CA SER A 569 22.70 -34.76 -1.35
C SER A 569 23.01 -34.99 0.13
N SER A 570 24.01 -34.32 0.72
CA SER A 570 24.43 -34.53 2.10
C SER A 570 23.52 -33.87 3.15
N MET A 571 22.63 -32.98 2.71
CA MET A 571 21.74 -32.20 3.58
C MET A 571 20.27 -32.39 3.22
N ASP A 572 19.41 -32.32 4.24
CA ASP A 572 17.96 -32.36 4.04
C ASP A 572 17.42 -30.95 3.77
N ILE A 573 17.15 -30.67 2.49
CA ILE A 573 16.69 -29.36 2.03
C ILE A 573 15.20 -29.44 1.67
N ARG A 574 14.37 -28.71 2.42
CA ARG A 574 12.90 -28.73 2.26
C ARG A 574 12.31 -27.33 2.30
N ALA A 575 11.17 -27.19 1.63
CA ALA A 575 10.29 -26.05 1.84
C ALA A 575 9.13 -26.47 2.75
N THR A 576 8.76 -25.58 3.66
CA THR A 576 7.58 -25.78 4.53
C THR A 576 6.93 -24.43 4.84
N LYS A 577 5.70 -24.45 5.33
CA LYS A 577 5.06 -23.22 5.83
C LYS A 577 5.72 -22.83 7.15
N ALA A 578 5.84 -21.52 7.41
CA ALA A 578 6.46 -21.04 8.65
C ALA A 578 5.79 -21.64 9.90
N THR A 579 4.46 -21.72 9.91
CA THR A 579 3.67 -22.31 11.01
C THR A 579 4.00 -23.77 11.28
N GLU A 580 4.24 -24.58 10.25
CA GLU A 580 4.65 -25.99 10.41
C GLU A 580 6.04 -26.11 11.03
N LEU A 581 6.96 -25.21 10.66
CA LEU A 581 8.28 -25.17 11.28
C LEU A 581 8.20 -24.78 12.76
N SER A 582 7.41 -23.74 13.10
CA SER A 582 7.25 -23.28 14.48
C SER A 582 6.43 -24.21 15.39
N GLY A 583 5.71 -25.17 14.81
CA GLY A 583 4.89 -26.15 15.51
C GLY A 583 5.56 -27.53 15.53
N PRO A 584 5.09 -28.50 14.72
CA PRO A 584 5.51 -29.90 14.82
C PRO A 584 6.98 -30.16 14.51
N MET A 585 7.66 -29.30 13.75
CA MET A 585 9.06 -29.53 13.35
C MET A 585 10.08 -28.86 14.30
N LEU A 586 9.62 -28.13 15.32
CA LEU A 586 10.50 -27.34 16.18
C LEU A 586 11.16 -28.20 17.27
N ASN A 587 12.46 -28.45 17.13
CA ASN A 587 13.25 -29.23 18.08
C ASN A 587 13.79 -28.38 19.25
N PRO A 588 14.13 -28.96 20.42
CA PRO A 588 14.69 -28.22 21.55
C PRO A 588 15.96 -27.44 21.21
N SER A 589 16.83 -28.00 20.36
CA SER A 589 17.93 -27.31 19.70
C SER A 589 17.69 -27.30 18.20
N MET A 590 17.98 -26.16 17.58
CA MET A 590 17.95 -25.92 16.14
C MET A 590 19.35 -25.57 15.63
N GLU A 591 20.42 -25.90 16.38
CA GLU A 591 21.78 -25.49 16.03
C GLU A 591 22.20 -26.00 14.65
N ASP A 592 21.79 -27.20 14.23
CA ASP A 592 22.11 -27.82 12.94
C ASP A 592 21.18 -27.39 11.80
N VAL A 593 20.36 -26.36 12.04
CA VAL A 593 19.35 -25.86 11.12
C VAL A 593 19.72 -24.48 10.58
N LEU A 594 19.66 -24.35 9.25
CA LEU A 594 19.64 -23.07 8.55
C LEU A 594 18.22 -22.83 7.99
N VAL A 595 17.62 -21.70 8.35
CA VAL A 595 16.33 -21.28 7.82
C VAL A 595 16.54 -20.19 6.77
N ILE A 596 15.85 -20.32 5.64
CA ILE A 596 15.77 -19.27 4.62
C ILE A 596 14.33 -18.73 4.62
N ALA A 597 14.14 -17.57 5.24
CA ALA A 597 12.83 -16.94 5.40
C ALA A 597 12.51 -16.04 4.20
N VAL A 598 11.44 -16.36 3.47
CA VAL A 598 10.96 -15.60 2.31
C VAL A 598 9.74 -14.77 2.70
N SER A 599 9.80 -13.45 2.48
CA SER A 599 8.68 -12.53 2.77
C SER A 599 8.75 -11.26 1.93
N GLN A 600 7.63 -10.76 1.40
CA GLN A 600 7.61 -9.47 0.71
C GLN A 600 7.71 -8.30 1.71
N SER A 601 6.84 -8.28 2.73
CA SER A 601 6.73 -7.15 3.66
C SER A 601 7.76 -7.16 4.78
N GLY A 602 8.32 -8.34 5.09
CA GLY A 602 9.18 -8.57 6.25
C GLY A 602 8.48 -8.40 7.61
N THR A 603 7.16 -8.21 7.62
CA THR A 603 6.33 -8.01 8.82
C THR A 603 5.29 -9.12 9.02
N THR A 604 5.30 -10.16 8.18
CA THR A 604 4.37 -11.30 8.31
C THR A 604 4.53 -11.95 9.69
N THR A 605 3.49 -11.92 10.51
CA THR A 605 3.53 -12.33 11.92
C THR A 605 4.01 -13.77 12.10
N ASP A 606 3.42 -14.72 11.36
CA ASP A 606 3.78 -16.14 11.48
C ASP A 606 5.25 -16.41 11.10
N THR A 607 5.74 -15.76 10.04
CA THR A 607 7.15 -15.89 9.60
C THR A 607 8.09 -15.31 10.66
N ASN A 608 7.79 -14.11 11.15
CA ASN A 608 8.60 -13.43 12.17
C ASN A 608 8.65 -14.23 13.47
N ARG A 609 7.50 -14.74 13.94
CA ARG A 609 7.42 -15.59 15.13
C ARG A 609 8.23 -16.88 14.98
N THR A 610 8.17 -17.51 13.81
CA THR A 610 8.95 -18.71 13.51
C THR A 610 10.45 -18.43 13.58
N VAL A 611 10.89 -17.31 13.00
CA VAL A 611 12.28 -16.86 13.03
C VAL A 611 12.74 -16.61 14.46
N ASP A 612 11.93 -15.95 15.29
CA ASP A 612 12.25 -15.72 16.70
C ASP A 612 12.48 -17.05 17.45
N LEU A 613 11.59 -18.03 17.26
CA LEU A 613 11.67 -19.34 17.89
C LEU A 613 12.91 -20.15 17.43
N VAL A 614 13.24 -20.11 16.14
CA VAL A 614 14.43 -20.77 15.60
C VAL A 614 15.71 -20.18 16.18
N ARG A 615 15.80 -18.84 16.23
CA ARG A 615 16.97 -18.14 16.78
C ARG A 615 17.14 -18.36 18.27
N GLN A 616 16.04 -18.35 19.04
CA GLN A 616 16.05 -18.69 20.47
C GLN A 616 16.60 -20.10 20.75
N ARG A 617 16.57 -20.98 19.74
CA ARG A 617 17.09 -22.35 19.79
C ARG A 617 18.37 -22.51 18.96
N GLU A 618 19.12 -21.42 18.78
CA GLU A 618 20.47 -21.40 18.17
C GLU A 618 20.54 -21.65 16.65
N GLY A 619 19.39 -21.77 15.99
CA GLY A 619 19.33 -21.87 14.53
C GLY A 619 19.73 -20.57 13.83
N LYS A 620 20.24 -20.71 12.60
CA LYS A 620 20.65 -19.57 11.76
C LYS A 620 19.59 -19.21 10.74
N VAL A 621 19.51 -17.93 10.40
CA VAL A 621 18.46 -17.40 9.53
C VAL A 621 19.06 -16.51 8.46
N LEU A 622 18.89 -16.89 7.20
CA LEU A 622 18.98 -15.99 6.06
C LEU A 622 17.57 -15.54 5.67
N ALA A 623 17.43 -14.33 5.14
CA ALA A 623 16.15 -13.84 4.66
C ALA A 623 16.22 -13.34 3.21
N ILE A 624 15.16 -13.60 2.46
CA ILE A 624 14.93 -13.02 1.14
C ILE A 624 13.68 -12.14 1.25
N LEU A 625 13.87 -10.83 1.22
CA LEU A 625 12.76 -9.89 1.43
C LEU A 625 12.93 -8.57 0.70
N ASN A 626 11.84 -7.82 0.54
CA ASN A 626 11.87 -6.59 -0.22
C ASN A 626 12.00 -5.33 0.65
N ARG A 627 11.78 -5.38 1.96
CA ARG A 627 11.72 -4.18 2.80
C ARG A 627 12.93 -4.04 3.73
N ARG A 628 13.85 -3.12 3.41
CA ARG A 628 15.12 -2.88 4.14
C ARG A 628 14.96 -2.65 5.65
N ASN A 629 13.92 -1.94 6.08
CA ASN A 629 13.66 -1.62 7.50
C ASN A 629 12.44 -2.37 8.05
N SER A 630 12.40 -3.68 7.82
CA SER A 630 11.38 -4.57 8.36
C SER A 630 11.88 -5.38 9.55
N ASP A 631 10.96 -5.86 10.40
CA ASP A 631 11.31 -6.66 11.57
C ASP A 631 12.16 -7.88 11.21
N LEU A 632 11.81 -8.57 10.11
CA LEU A 632 12.57 -9.72 9.63
C LEU A 632 13.99 -9.36 9.21
N ALA A 633 14.21 -8.18 8.61
CA ALA A 633 15.54 -7.72 8.21
C ALA A 633 16.48 -7.56 9.42
N PHE A 634 15.97 -7.03 10.54
CA PHE A 634 16.74 -6.88 11.77
C PHE A 634 16.96 -8.20 12.53
N LYS A 635 16.07 -9.18 12.32
CA LYS A 635 16.14 -10.49 12.98
C LYS A 635 16.99 -11.50 12.22
N ALA A 636 17.20 -11.38 10.92
CA ALA A 636 17.99 -12.33 10.15
C ALA A 636 19.49 -12.16 10.43
N ASP A 637 20.27 -13.24 10.27
CA ASP A 637 21.74 -13.18 10.29
C ASP A 637 22.30 -12.60 8.98
N GLY A 638 21.61 -12.79 7.85
CA GLY A 638 21.94 -12.19 6.56
C GLY A 638 20.68 -11.99 5.69
N VAL A 639 20.68 -10.96 4.84
CA VAL A 639 19.51 -10.55 4.07
C VAL A 639 19.84 -10.28 2.61
N ILE A 640 19.15 -10.98 1.71
CA ILE A 640 19.15 -10.67 0.28
C ILE A 640 17.89 -9.87 -0.04
N PHE A 641 18.11 -8.61 -0.41
CA PHE A 641 17.03 -7.73 -0.84
C PHE A 641 16.63 -8.02 -2.29
N THR A 642 15.33 -8.21 -2.51
CA THR A 642 14.74 -8.21 -3.85
C THR A 642 14.55 -6.77 -4.36
N SER A 643 14.51 -6.61 -5.69
CA SER A 643 14.38 -5.31 -6.36
C SER A 643 15.40 -4.30 -5.81
N ASP A 644 14.97 -3.11 -5.41
CA ASP A 644 15.79 -2.08 -4.75
C ASP A 644 15.67 -2.08 -3.21
N GLY A 645 14.89 -2.99 -2.62
CA GLY A 645 14.64 -3.01 -1.19
C GLY A 645 13.60 -1.98 -0.71
N ARG A 646 12.87 -1.36 -1.64
CA ARG A 646 11.82 -0.36 -1.41
C ARG A 646 10.54 -0.57 -2.24
N ASP A 647 10.64 -1.35 -3.31
CA ASP A 647 9.57 -1.63 -4.28
C ASP A 647 8.23 -2.08 -3.65
N VAL A 648 7.23 -1.18 -3.59
CA VAL A 648 5.94 -1.49 -2.96
C VAL A 648 5.07 -2.33 -3.90
N GLU A 649 4.48 -3.41 -3.38
CA GLU A 649 3.46 -4.20 -4.07
C GLU A 649 2.10 -3.81 -3.53
N MET A 650 1.32 -3.10 -4.34
CA MET A 650 -0.01 -2.56 -4.01
C MET A 650 -1.13 -3.53 -4.41
N SER A 651 -0.90 -4.42 -5.38
CA SER A 651 -1.82 -5.51 -5.64
C SER A 651 -1.93 -6.43 -4.44
N VAL A 652 -3.15 -6.88 -4.14
CA VAL A 652 -3.38 -7.91 -3.12
C VAL A 652 -2.74 -9.24 -3.56
N ALA A 653 -2.90 -9.59 -4.84
CA ALA A 653 -2.27 -10.77 -5.41
C ALA A 653 -0.83 -10.43 -5.78
N SER A 654 0.14 -11.08 -5.11
CA SER A 654 1.57 -10.90 -5.35
C SER A 654 2.00 -11.38 -6.75
N THR A 655 2.94 -10.66 -7.38
CA THR A 655 3.44 -10.92 -8.74
C THR A 655 4.96 -10.69 -8.81
N LYS A 656 5.41 -9.44 -8.90
CA LYS A 656 6.83 -9.06 -9.00
C LYS A 656 7.65 -9.58 -7.83
N ALA A 657 7.07 -9.64 -6.64
CA ALA A 657 7.76 -10.19 -5.48
C ALA A 657 8.04 -11.69 -5.63
N PHE A 658 7.10 -12.49 -6.17
CA PHE A 658 7.31 -13.92 -6.39
C PHE A 658 8.49 -14.19 -7.33
N TYR A 659 8.50 -13.56 -8.50
CA TYR A 659 9.58 -13.75 -9.49
C TYR A 659 10.93 -13.31 -8.93
N SER A 660 10.97 -12.18 -8.23
CA SER A 660 12.19 -11.67 -7.60
C SER A 660 12.67 -12.58 -6.47
N GLN A 661 11.78 -13.14 -5.65
CA GLN A 661 12.13 -14.06 -4.57
C GLN A 661 12.71 -15.38 -5.09
N VAL A 662 12.11 -15.97 -6.12
CA VAL A 662 12.63 -17.19 -6.76
C VAL A 662 13.99 -16.91 -7.39
N THR A 663 14.15 -15.78 -8.08
CA THR A 663 15.42 -15.33 -8.68
C THR A 663 16.51 -15.14 -7.62
N ALA A 664 16.21 -14.43 -6.53
CA ALA A 664 17.13 -14.24 -5.41
C ALA A 664 17.51 -15.57 -4.75
N GLY A 665 16.57 -16.50 -4.63
CA GLY A 665 16.83 -17.84 -4.11
C GLY A 665 17.74 -18.68 -5.00
N ALA A 666 17.59 -18.59 -6.32
CA ALA A 666 18.50 -19.24 -7.27
C ALA A 666 19.92 -18.66 -7.19
N LEU A 667 20.04 -17.34 -7.12
CA LEU A 667 21.32 -16.67 -6.92
C LEU A 667 21.98 -17.07 -5.59
N LEU A 668 21.22 -17.11 -4.49
CA LEU A 668 21.70 -17.57 -3.19
C LEU A 668 22.19 -19.01 -3.26
N ALA A 669 21.45 -19.90 -3.93
CA ALA A 669 21.84 -21.29 -4.08
C ALA A 669 23.19 -21.45 -4.83
N LEU A 670 23.37 -20.70 -5.92
CA LEU A 670 24.63 -20.67 -6.67
C LEU A 670 25.78 -20.13 -5.82
N TYR A 671 25.56 -19.05 -5.08
CA TYR A 671 26.56 -18.47 -4.20
C TYR A 671 27.00 -19.45 -3.11
N LEU A 672 26.05 -20.08 -2.40
CA LEU A 672 26.37 -21.06 -1.37
C LEU A 672 27.11 -22.26 -1.96
N ALA A 673 26.66 -22.78 -3.11
CA ALA A 673 27.30 -23.94 -3.75
C ALA A 673 28.73 -23.64 -4.24
N HIS A 674 28.95 -22.46 -4.80
CA HIS A 674 30.27 -22.00 -5.23
C HIS A 674 31.22 -21.81 -4.03
N SER A 675 30.76 -21.07 -3.00
CA SER A 675 31.53 -20.80 -1.78
C SER A 675 31.83 -22.07 -0.96
N SER A 676 31.03 -23.13 -1.16
CA SER A 676 31.26 -24.45 -0.55
C SER A 676 31.99 -25.45 -1.45
N GLY A 677 32.40 -25.05 -2.65
CA GLY A 677 33.12 -25.92 -3.60
C GLY A 677 32.31 -27.15 -4.05
N GLN A 678 30.98 -27.10 -3.96
CA GLN A 678 30.08 -28.21 -4.32
C GLN A 678 29.82 -28.30 -5.82
N VAL A 679 29.99 -27.18 -6.53
CA VAL A 679 29.73 -27.04 -7.96
C VAL A 679 30.94 -26.38 -8.62
N ASP A 680 31.28 -26.84 -9.82
CA ASP A 680 32.38 -26.29 -10.60
C ASP A 680 32.03 -24.92 -11.19
N SER A 681 33.05 -24.11 -11.48
CA SER A 681 32.86 -22.76 -12.00
C SER A 681 32.15 -22.71 -13.37
N SER A 682 32.22 -23.77 -14.20
CA SER A 682 31.54 -23.76 -15.50
C SER A 682 30.03 -23.88 -15.35
N THR A 683 29.57 -24.78 -14.48
CA THR A 683 28.14 -24.91 -14.13
C THR A 683 27.59 -23.62 -13.52
N VAL A 684 28.35 -22.97 -12.63
CA VAL A 684 27.94 -21.67 -12.04
C VAL A 684 27.86 -20.58 -13.12
N LEU A 685 28.85 -20.50 -14.01
CA LEU A 685 28.89 -19.51 -15.09
C LEU A 685 27.68 -19.64 -16.02
N ASP A 686 27.33 -20.86 -16.42
CA ASP A 686 26.20 -21.10 -17.30
C ASP A 686 24.87 -20.74 -16.61
N ALA A 687 24.70 -21.08 -15.34
CA ALA A 687 23.53 -20.69 -14.57
C ALA A 687 23.41 -19.16 -14.38
N LEU A 688 24.53 -18.45 -14.17
CA LEU A 688 24.55 -16.98 -14.09
C LEU A 688 24.20 -16.32 -15.43
N ARG A 689 24.61 -16.90 -16.56
CA ARG A 689 24.19 -16.44 -17.90
C ARG A 689 22.68 -16.60 -18.09
N GLU A 690 22.12 -17.73 -17.67
CA GLU A 690 20.67 -17.96 -17.72
C GLU A 690 19.89 -16.98 -16.84
N LEU A 691 20.38 -16.71 -15.62
CA LEU A 691 19.79 -15.66 -14.77
C LEU A 691 19.87 -14.27 -15.41
N THR A 692 20.99 -13.96 -16.08
CA THR A 692 21.16 -12.68 -16.79
C THR A 692 20.17 -12.55 -17.97
N ALA A 693 19.89 -13.64 -18.68
CA ALA A 693 18.95 -13.68 -19.80
C ALA A 693 17.47 -13.76 -19.38
N LEU A 694 17.18 -14.12 -18.11
CA LEU A 694 15.82 -14.32 -17.61
C LEU A 694 14.87 -13.12 -17.86
N PRO A 695 15.26 -11.85 -17.64
CA PRO A 695 14.40 -10.72 -17.96
C PRO A 695 13.93 -10.65 -19.42
N GLU A 696 14.81 -10.95 -20.37
CA GLU A 696 14.49 -10.95 -21.81
C GLU A 696 13.55 -12.12 -22.17
N LYS A 697 13.73 -13.27 -21.51
CA LYS A 697 12.79 -14.40 -21.62
C LYS A 697 11.41 -14.02 -21.07
N MET A 698 11.35 -13.32 -19.94
CA MET A 698 10.09 -12.81 -19.37
C MET A 698 9.40 -11.82 -20.31
N GLU A 699 10.13 -10.90 -20.93
CA GLU A 699 9.60 -9.98 -21.96
C GLU A 699 8.95 -10.76 -23.10
N THR A 700 9.60 -11.82 -23.58
CA THR A 700 9.08 -12.69 -24.64
C THR A 700 7.78 -13.40 -24.24
N VAL A 701 7.64 -13.80 -22.97
CA VAL A 701 6.40 -14.40 -22.44
C VAL A 701 5.29 -13.35 -22.34
N LEU A 702 5.58 -12.18 -21.78
CA LEU A 702 4.60 -11.10 -21.60
C LEU A 702 4.10 -10.53 -22.93
N ALA A 703 4.91 -10.57 -23.99
CA ALA A 703 4.48 -10.22 -25.34
C ALA A 703 3.31 -11.07 -25.87
N GLN A 704 3.03 -12.23 -25.27
CA GLN A 704 1.90 -13.10 -25.65
C GLN A 704 0.57 -12.70 -24.99
N ARG A 705 0.51 -11.57 -24.28
CA ARG A 705 -0.66 -11.13 -23.51
C ARG A 705 -1.98 -11.14 -24.29
N ASP A 706 -2.02 -10.62 -25.50
CA ASP A 706 -3.25 -10.55 -26.29
C ASP A 706 -3.78 -11.96 -26.63
N ARG A 707 -2.86 -12.91 -26.86
CA ARG A 707 -3.18 -14.32 -27.05
C ARG A 707 -3.73 -14.93 -25.77
N VAL A 708 -3.12 -14.64 -24.61
CA VAL A 708 -3.61 -15.10 -23.30
C VAL A 708 -5.03 -14.58 -23.05
N GLU A 709 -5.29 -13.29 -23.35
CA GLU A 709 -6.62 -12.69 -23.23
C GLU A 709 -7.64 -13.38 -24.15
N ALA A 710 -7.29 -13.62 -25.40
CA ALA A 710 -8.17 -14.30 -26.37
C ALA A 710 -8.54 -15.71 -25.90
N VAL A 711 -7.55 -16.50 -25.47
CA VAL A 711 -7.75 -17.86 -24.93
C VAL A 711 -8.59 -17.83 -23.65
N ALA A 712 -8.34 -16.88 -22.74
CA ALA A 712 -9.12 -16.74 -21.53
C ALA A 712 -10.60 -16.43 -21.84
N LYS A 713 -10.88 -15.48 -22.73
CA LYS A 713 -12.26 -15.15 -23.17
C LYS A 713 -12.94 -16.33 -23.84
N GLU A 714 -12.20 -17.10 -24.63
CA GLU A 714 -12.74 -18.24 -25.35
C GLU A 714 -13.10 -19.40 -24.41
N TYR A 715 -12.22 -19.76 -23.47
CA TYR A 715 -12.32 -21.03 -22.76
C TYR A 715 -12.73 -20.94 -21.29
N ALA A 716 -12.42 -19.84 -20.59
CA ALA A 716 -12.59 -19.75 -19.13
C ALA A 716 -14.06 -19.96 -18.69
N LEU A 717 -15.01 -19.46 -19.48
CA LEU A 717 -16.44 -19.55 -19.17
C LEU A 717 -17.10 -20.86 -19.64
N LYS A 718 -16.41 -21.67 -20.46
CA LYS A 718 -16.96 -22.92 -21.02
C LYS A 718 -17.01 -24.06 -20.00
N LYS A 719 -16.20 -24.00 -18.94
CA LYS A 719 -16.11 -25.05 -17.92
C LYS A 719 -16.32 -24.51 -16.52
N ARG A 720 -17.11 -25.25 -15.73
CA ARG A 720 -17.39 -24.92 -14.33
C ARG A 720 -16.17 -25.12 -13.43
N TYR A 721 -15.49 -26.25 -13.61
CA TYR A 721 -14.34 -26.71 -12.82
C TYR A 721 -13.04 -26.46 -13.57
N TRP A 722 -12.03 -25.99 -12.84
CA TRP A 722 -10.70 -25.73 -13.37
C TRP A 722 -9.68 -26.56 -12.59
N ALA A 723 -8.56 -26.90 -13.23
CA ALA A 723 -7.44 -27.59 -12.62
C ALA A 723 -6.12 -27.03 -13.18
N VAL A 724 -5.07 -27.07 -12.36
CA VAL A 724 -3.71 -26.75 -12.79
C VAL A 724 -2.85 -27.98 -12.57
N VAL A 725 -1.99 -28.32 -13.52
CA VAL A 725 -1.08 -29.47 -13.38
C VAL A 725 0.33 -29.11 -13.83
N GLY A 726 1.31 -29.71 -13.18
CA GLY A 726 2.72 -29.60 -13.53
C GLY A 726 3.53 -30.74 -12.91
N SER A 727 4.71 -31.04 -13.44
CA SER A 727 5.59 -32.07 -12.88
C SER A 727 7.02 -31.54 -12.69
N GLY A 728 7.74 -32.04 -11.69
CA GLY A 728 9.06 -31.55 -11.33
C GLY A 728 9.05 -30.06 -10.94
N ALA A 729 9.92 -29.26 -11.55
CA ALA A 729 10.00 -27.81 -11.29
C ALA A 729 8.71 -27.06 -11.69
N ASN A 730 7.95 -27.57 -12.68
CA ASN A 730 6.70 -26.97 -13.11
C ASN A 730 5.61 -26.99 -12.03
N GLN A 731 5.76 -27.83 -10.99
CA GLN A 731 4.84 -27.84 -9.85
C GLN A 731 4.88 -26.53 -9.06
N ILE A 732 6.02 -25.82 -9.07
CA ILE A 732 6.15 -24.49 -8.43
C ILE A 732 5.25 -23.49 -9.16
N ALA A 733 5.33 -23.44 -10.50
CA ALA A 733 4.49 -22.59 -11.32
C ALA A 733 3.00 -22.98 -11.19
N ALA A 734 2.68 -24.28 -11.17
CA ALA A 734 1.31 -24.77 -11.01
C ALA A 734 0.69 -24.31 -9.67
N HIS A 735 1.44 -24.41 -8.57
CA HIS A 735 0.98 -23.95 -7.27
C HIS A 735 0.72 -22.44 -7.24
N GLU A 736 1.58 -21.63 -7.86
CA GLU A 736 1.40 -20.18 -7.91
C GLU A 736 0.23 -19.78 -8.80
N ILE A 737 0.10 -20.36 -10.00
CA ILE A 737 -1.05 -20.14 -10.90
C ILE A 737 -2.36 -20.45 -10.18
N ARG A 738 -2.42 -21.58 -9.45
CA ARG A 738 -3.59 -21.93 -8.65
C ARG A 738 -3.94 -20.83 -7.65
N ILE A 739 -2.95 -20.29 -6.91
CA ILE A 739 -3.18 -19.23 -5.93
C ILE A 739 -3.73 -17.99 -6.63
N LYS A 740 -3.09 -17.51 -7.70
CA LYS A 740 -3.51 -16.29 -8.41
C LYS A 740 -4.94 -16.41 -8.95
N LEU A 741 -5.27 -17.52 -9.59
CA LEU A 741 -6.61 -17.72 -10.12
C LEU A 741 -7.66 -17.92 -9.02
N SER A 742 -7.30 -18.52 -7.88
CA SER A 742 -8.20 -18.63 -6.74
C SER A 742 -8.49 -17.25 -6.12
N GLU A 743 -7.46 -16.41 -5.98
CA GLU A 743 -7.55 -15.05 -5.43
C GLU A 743 -8.35 -14.09 -6.33
N LEU A 744 -8.17 -14.20 -7.65
CA LEU A 744 -8.68 -13.20 -8.61
C LEU A 744 -9.95 -13.65 -9.34
N CYS A 745 -10.13 -14.96 -9.56
CA CYS A 745 -11.29 -15.51 -10.25
C CYS A 745 -12.29 -16.18 -9.31
N TYR A 746 -11.98 -16.27 -8.00
CA TYR A 746 -12.83 -16.90 -6.97
C TYR A 746 -13.25 -18.34 -7.31
N LYS A 747 -12.37 -19.07 -8.00
CA LYS A 747 -12.53 -20.47 -8.35
C LYS A 747 -11.71 -21.33 -7.39
N SER A 748 -12.36 -22.27 -6.72
CA SER A 748 -11.63 -23.38 -6.10
C SER A 748 -11.14 -24.31 -7.21
N MET A 749 -9.83 -24.59 -7.22
CA MET A 749 -9.21 -25.46 -8.23
C MET A 749 -8.12 -26.33 -7.61
N SER A 750 -7.97 -27.54 -8.13
CA SER A 750 -6.91 -28.47 -7.73
C SER A 750 -5.57 -28.09 -8.37
N CYS A 751 -4.48 -28.55 -7.76
CA CYS A 751 -3.14 -28.46 -8.31
C CYS A 751 -2.46 -29.81 -8.11
N ASP A 752 -2.32 -30.55 -9.20
CA ASP A 752 -1.93 -31.96 -9.18
C ASP A 752 -0.70 -32.20 -10.07
N PHE A 753 -0.06 -33.36 -9.94
CA PHE A 753 0.96 -33.78 -10.91
C PHE A 753 0.30 -34.18 -12.22
N ILE A 754 0.99 -33.98 -13.36
CA ILE A 754 0.45 -34.29 -14.68
C ILE A 754 -0.01 -35.75 -14.75
N GLU A 755 0.85 -36.68 -14.34
CA GLU A 755 0.62 -38.12 -14.43
C GLU A 755 -0.46 -38.61 -13.46
N ASP A 756 -0.63 -37.93 -12.32
CA ASP A 756 -1.54 -38.35 -11.26
C ASP A 756 -2.98 -37.86 -11.49
N LYS A 757 -3.16 -36.81 -12.30
CA LYS A 757 -4.46 -36.17 -12.53
C LYS A 757 -5.55 -37.14 -13.00
N LYS A 758 -5.20 -38.13 -13.83
CA LYS A 758 -6.13 -39.16 -14.30
C LYS A 758 -6.69 -40.05 -13.19
N HIS A 759 -6.02 -40.15 -12.05
CA HIS A 759 -6.40 -41.00 -10.92
C HIS A 759 -7.27 -40.28 -9.87
N ILE A 760 -7.44 -38.97 -9.99
CA ILE A 760 -8.09 -38.14 -8.96
C ILE A 760 -9.53 -37.78 -9.38
N ASP A 761 -9.68 -36.87 -10.33
CA ASP A 761 -10.97 -36.22 -10.64
C ASP A 761 -11.08 -35.82 -12.13
N LEU A 762 -10.44 -36.58 -13.03
CA LEU A 762 -10.54 -36.33 -14.47
C LEU A 762 -11.99 -36.31 -14.99
N SER A 763 -12.89 -37.02 -14.31
CA SER A 763 -14.33 -37.04 -14.58
C SER A 763 -15.05 -35.69 -14.33
N ALA A 764 -14.41 -34.72 -13.67
CA ALA A 764 -14.92 -33.36 -13.55
C ALA A 764 -14.85 -32.57 -14.87
N GLU A 765 -14.19 -33.13 -15.89
CA GLU A 765 -13.98 -32.56 -17.22
C GLU A 765 -13.49 -31.10 -17.20
N PRO A 766 -12.42 -30.77 -16.44
CA PRO A 766 -12.06 -29.39 -16.15
C PRO A 766 -11.49 -28.63 -17.35
N LEU A 767 -11.48 -27.30 -17.25
CA LEU A 767 -10.46 -26.49 -17.93
C LEU A 767 -9.12 -26.78 -17.24
N MET A 768 -8.12 -27.20 -18.00
CA MET A 768 -6.85 -27.64 -17.43
C MET A 768 -5.70 -26.76 -17.94
N LEU A 769 -5.01 -26.08 -17.01
CA LEU A 769 -3.76 -25.38 -17.29
C LEU A 769 -2.60 -26.33 -17.01
N ILE A 770 -1.78 -26.61 -18.01
CA ILE A 770 -0.75 -27.66 -17.98
C ILE A 770 0.62 -27.01 -18.16
N SER A 771 1.43 -27.02 -17.11
CA SER A 771 2.80 -26.51 -17.12
C SER A 771 3.77 -27.64 -17.48
N ALA A 772 4.25 -27.64 -18.72
CA ALA A 772 5.08 -28.69 -19.33
C ALA A 772 6.30 -28.10 -20.08
N ALA A 773 6.86 -27.00 -19.56
CA ALA A 773 8.09 -26.38 -20.08
C ALA A 773 9.34 -27.01 -19.43
N GLY A 774 10.46 -27.05 -20.15
CA GLY A 774 11.74 -27.59 -19.67
C GLY A 774 11.72 -29.08 -19.34
N LEU A 775 10.79 -29.85 -19.93
CA LEU A 775 10.74 -31.30 -19.74
C LEU A 775 11.78 -31.99 -20.63
N ASP A 776 12.47 -32.99 -20.10
CA ASP A 776 13.28 -33.89 -20.93
C ASP A 776 12.39 -34.71 -21.90
N GLU A 777 13.02 -35.34 -22.89
CA GLU A 777 12.30 -36.05 -23.97
C GLU A 777 11.39 -37.18 -23.45
N ALA A 778 11.79 -37.88 -22.37
CA ALA A 778 11.00 -38.95 -21.80
C ALA A 778 9.73 -38.40 -21.12
N ASN A 779 9.91 -37.41 -20.24
CA ASN A 779 8.83 -36.77 -19.51
C ASN A 779 7.91 -35.96 -20.44
N LEU A 780 8.44 -35.34 -21.49
CA LEU A 780 7.67 -34.69 -22.54
C LEU A 780 6.76 -35.70 -23.26
N SER A 781 7.31 -36.85 -23.66
CA SER A 781 6.53 -37.88 -24.36
C SER A 781 5.41 -38.46 -23.51
N ASP A 782 5.63 -38.61 -22.20
CA ASP A 782 4.58 -39.10 -21.29
C ASP A 782 3.54 -38.01 -21.02
N SER A 783 3.96 -36.76 -20.82
CA SER A 783 3.05 -35.62 -20.69
C SER A 783 2.11 -35.48 -21.90
N VAL A 784 2.62 -35.63 -23.13
CA VAL A 784 1.79 -35.59 -24.35
C VAL A 784 0.71 -36.68 -24.34
N LYS A 785 1.02 -37.89 -23.86
CA LYS A 785 0.03 -38.97 -23.73
C LYS A 785 -1.04 -38.61 -22.69
N GLU A 786 -0.65 -38.02 -21.56
CA GLU A 786 -1.59 -37.58 -20.52
C GLU A 786 -2.52 -36.48 -21.06
N VAL A 787 -2.00 -35.49 -21.80
CA VAL A 787 -2.85 -34.46 -22.43
C VAL A 787 -3.85 -35.05 -23.42
N ALA A 788 -3.46 -36.06 -24.19
CA ALA A 788 -4.37 -36.78 -25.07
C ALA A 788 -5.50 -37.47 -24.29
N ILE A 789 -5.18 -38.09 -23.16
CA ILE A 789 -6.17 -38.69 -22.25
C ILE A 789 -7.11 -37.60 -21.72
N PHE A 790 -6.59 -36.46 -21.26
CA PHE A 790 -7.43 -35.39 -20.73
C PHE A 790 -8.43 -34.86 -21.77
N LYS A 791 -7.97 -34.68 -23.01
CA LYS A 791 -8.81 -34.27 -24.13
C LYS A 791 -9.89 -35.31 -24.45
N ALA A 792 -9.53 -36.61 -24.45
CA ALA A 792 -10.47 -37.70 -24.70
C ALA A 792 -11.58 -37.78 -23.64
N HIS A 793 -11.30 -37.34 -22.40
CA HIS A 793 -12.25 -37.22 -21.31
C HIS A 793 -12.88 -35.81 -21.21
N SER A 794 -13.09 -35.15 -22.35
CA SER A 794 -13.83 -33.88 -22.47
C SER A 794 -13.25 -32.68 -21.69
N SER A 795 -12.01 -32.78 -21.19
CA SER A 795 -11.32 -31.62 -20.60
C SER A 795 -10.93 -30.62 -21.69
N ILE A 796 -10.64 -29.38 -21.29
CA ILE A 796 -10.08 -28.36 -22.18
C ILE A 796 -8.61 -28.14 -21.78
N PRO A 797 -7.64 -28.79 -22.44
CA PRO A 797 -6.24 -28.65 -22.08
C PRO A 797 -5.67 -27.37 -22.69
N ILE A 798 -5.08 -26.51 -21.88
CA ILE A 798 -4.28 -25.35 -22.27
C ILE A 798 -2.86 -25.63 -21.80
N VAL A 799 -1.93 -25.76 -22.74
CA VAL A 799 -0.57 -26.24 -22.45
C VAL A 799 0.43 -25.09 -22.53
N ILE A 800 1.30 -24.98 -21.54
CA ILE A 800 2.48 -24.11 -21.53
C ILE A 800 3.70 -25.01 -21.71
N THR A 801 4.46 -24.83 -22.79
CA THR A 801 5.58 -25.71 -23.14
C THR A 801 6.66 -24.94 -23.90
N ASP A 802 7.81 -25.59 -24.13
CA ASP A 802 8.94 -24.95 -24.80
C ASP A 802 8.64 -24.65 -26.27
N ARG A 803 9.24 -23.57 -26.77
CA ARG A 803 9.16 -23.24 -28.20
C ARG A 803 9.73 -24.37 -29.05
N GLY A 804 8.93 -24.88 -29.98
CA GLY A 804 9.26 -26.02 -30.86
C GLY A 804 8.74 -27.37 -30.36
N ALA A 805 8.12 -27.44 -29.18
CA ALA A 805 7.45 -28.63 -28.68
C ALA A 805 6.02 -28.78 -29.26
N ASP A 806 5.91 -28.99 -30.57
CA ASP A 806 4.62 -28.97 -31.30
C ASP A 806 3.75 -30.23 -31.05
N ARG A 807 4.28 -31.21 -30.31
CA ARG A 807 3.63 -32.51 -30.08
C ARG A 807 2.32 -32.42 -29.29
N PHE A 808 2.06 -31.32 -28.60
CA PHE A 808 0.81 -31.08 -27.87
C PHE A 808 -0.32 -30.53 -28.75
N GLU A 809 -0.02 -29.95 -29.92
CA GLU A 809 -1.01 -29.26 -30.77
C GLU A 809 -2.24 -30.11 -31.14
N PRO A 810 -2.12 -31.42 -31.44
CA PRO A 810 -3.29 -32.24 -31.78
C PRO A 810 -4.30 -32.42 -30.64
N TYR A 811 -3.86 -32.21 -29.39
CA TYR A 811 -4.64 -32.54 -28.18
C TYR A 811 -5.00 -31.30 -27.35
N ALA A 812 -4.15 -30.27 -27.37
CA ALA A 812 -4.38 -29.03 -26.67
C ALA A 812 -5.43 -28.16 -27.38
N SER A 813 -6.24 -27.44 -26.60
CA SER A 813 -7.15 -26.42 -27.12
C SER A 813 -6.44 -25.08 -27.33
N ALA A 814 -5.35 -24.84 -26.60
CA ALA A 814 -4.40 -23.77 -26.85
C ALA A 814 -3.01 -24.18 -26.34
N VAL A 815 -1.96 -23.69 -27.01
CA VAL A 815 -0.55 -23.88 -26.62
C VAL A 815 0.10 -22.51 -26.46
N PHE A 816 0.76 -22.28 -25.32
CA PHE A 816 1.64 -21.13 -25.08
C PHE A 816 3.08 -21.61 -25.12
N ALA A 817 3.81 -21.18 -26.14
CA ALA A 817 5.21 -21.52 -26.33
C ALA A 817 6.09 -20.53 -25.57
N VAL A 818 6.87 -21.00 -24.59
CA VAL A 818 7.80 -20.17 -23.80
C VAL A 818 9.24 -20.40 -24.25
N PRO A 819 10.16 -19.43 -24.04
CA PRO A 819 11.59 -19.67 -24.23
C PRO A 819 12.07 -20.81 -23.33
N PRO A 820 13.00 -21.66 -23.82
CA PRO A 820 13.57 -22.76 -23.03
C PRO A 820 14.39 -22.26 -21.84
#